data_AF-A0A7D9HWM7-F1
#
_entry.id   AF-A0A7D9HWM7-F1
#
_cell.length_a   1.000
_cell.length_b   1.000
_cell.length_c   1.000
_cell.angle_alpha   90.00
_cell.angle_beta   90.00
_cell.angle_gamma   90.00
#
_symmetry.space_group_name_H-M   'P 1'
#
loop_
_entity.id
_entity.type
_entity.pdbx_description
1 polymer ?
#
loop_
_entity_poly.entity_id
_entity_poly.type
_entity_poly.pdbx_seq_one_letter_code
_entity_poly.pdbx_strand_id
1 'polypeptide(L)'
;MAMELNPDSAIQTILPSTAATETTPLSSSLDDLPLRKVLQKISDELREVARRETNSKLRDRNFDGLNTFLPDELRTMCPLSYKILSEMLELDCYSEQKIAPLTLIYGIIMFKRCRELSYFQRLNSLILADSSANTEVYERFNKYGFCLTKNKKYKIQDDIGMHFLDKVAEEVKAGKTFSFVLDNIDWEERVHEMRSDNQNKSVHAVATSLVFDRVSSSHLEDEEPQQSLAETDIVNLVELEETELVEQFNSYKKIAAEILYEQIPAFSFLKNCNIDLSSEYEAEMKSKSVVVPFPVLLKDEKKYSEIVDVMVQLETWIHEIYMKAGKIPDIRSESVDTSSPDPVTSPSIPSTAASRPDQPLSHVHPATDPTDPLANTRVPCYGDQLSRVRLAGAKDLRAGCHTARDRLDHIHPIKVADWHCKRSFLKLVFKMLYKNSGRAKGTLRFFREKLQRRNVTQDIKHYEECEQLFISVGKSYTLAALLHFFGMSDVDDSPQNNVPPHDADYQQYFDTVLDKFVNEYLLSKPHSQSNQTLDEQPDQIKEYSLCLLRLFFILKSLKDAVKLGDGDRLATIRKILLKHFKSHSGHNTYAIEMLISILQDKVFLTKRQAHQTRWASLVNSRGGSGNNIEIDLMQENLNRELKK
;
A
#
# COMPACT_ATOMS: atom_id res chain seq x y z
N MET A 1 -34.17 51.03 -2.35
CA MET A 1 -35.56 51.14 -2.85
C MET A 1 -35.88 49.79 -3.48
N ALA A 2 -36.70 49.00 -2.78
CA ALA A 2 -36.97 47.62 -3.12
C ALA A 2 -37.82 47.53 -4.40
N MET A 3 -37.37 46.73 -5.37
CA MET A 3 -38.21 46.22 -6.44
C MET A 3 -38.11 44.69 -6.37
N GLU A 4 -39.20 44.06 -5.96
CA GLU A 4 -39.40 42.62 -6.05
C GLU A 4 -39.32 42.19 -7.52
N LEU A 5 -38.33 41.37 -7.86
CA LEU A 5 -38.24 40.71 -9.15
C LEU A 5 -39.08 39.44 -9.11
N ASN A 6 -40.16 39.46 -9.88
CA ASN A 6 -41.08 38.36 -10.11
C ASN A 6 -40.36 37.18 -10.82
N PRO A 7 -40.38 35.95 -10.27
CA PRO A 7 -39.65 34.80 -10.82
C PRO A 7 -40.16 34.28 -12.18
N ASP A 8 -41.26 34.80 -12.72
CA ASP A 8 -41.83 34.34 -13.99
C ASP A 8 -41.15 34.92 -15.26
N SER A 9 -40.26 35.92 -15.15
CA SER A 9 -39.71 36.61 -16.33
C SER A 9 -38.46 35.97 -16.95
N ALA A 10 -37.89 34.93 -16.34
CA ALA A 10 -36.60 34.38 -16.78
C ALA A 10 -36.69 33.32 -17.91
N ILE A 11 -37.91 32.87 -18.26
CA ILE A 11 -38.10 31.75 -19.21
C ILE A 11 -38.42 32.23 -20.64
N GLN A 12 -38.73 33.52 -20.85
CA GLN A 12 -39.18 34.00 -22.18
C GLN A 12 -38.07 34.48 -23.13
N THR A 13 -36.80 34.52 -22.73
CA THR A 13 -35.75 35.18 -23.54
C THR A 13 -34.86 34.24 -24.37
N ILE A 14 -35.25 32.98 -24.58
CA ILE A 14 -34.43 32.01 -25.33
C ILE A 14 -35.30 31.24 -26.33
N LEU A 15 -35.78 31.87 -27.40
CA LEU A 15 -36.17 31.15 -28.63
C LEU A 15 -36.05 32.08 -29.86
N PRO A 16 -35.22 31.75 -30.87
CA PRO A 16 -35.26 32.40 -32.18
C PRO A 16 -36.43 31.84 -33.01
N SER A 17 -37.06 32.72 -33.78
CA SER A 17 -38.13 32.44 -34.72
C SER A 17 -37.58 31.84 -36.03
N THR A 18 -38.03 30.65 -36.45
CA THR A 18 -38.10 30.27 -37.87
C THR A 18 -39.15 29.19 -38.12
N ALA A 19 -39.74 29.29 -39.32
CA ALA A 19 -40.98 28.68 -39.76
C ALA A 19 -40.84 27.24 -40.31
N ALA A 20 -42.01 26.64 -40.55
CA ALA A 20 -42.35 25.24 -40.74
C ALA A 20 -41.97 24.55 -42.08
N THR A 21 -42.31 23.25 -42.12
CA THR A 21 -42.48 22.24 -43.21
C THR A 21 -41.36 21.18 -43.30
N GLU A 22 -41.57 19.86 -43.34
CA GLU A 22 -42.76 18.98 -43.44
C GLU A 22 -42.44 17.52 -42.97
N THR A 23 -43.38 16.94 -42.20
CA THR A 23 -43.89 15.54 -42.14
C THR A 23 -43.05 14.26 -41.86
N THR A 24 -43.26 13.75 -40.61
CA THR A 24 -43.63 12.36 -40.14
C THR A 24 -42.63 11.18 -40.16
N PRO A 25 -42.77 10.13 -39.31
CA PRO A 25 -43.71 9.92 -38.17
C PRO A 25 -43.08 9.25 -36.90
N LEU A 26 -43.32 9.79 -35.69
CA LEU A 26 -43.44 9.05 -34.41
C LEU A 26 -43.61 10.08 -33.28
N SER A 27 -44.84 10.47 -32.94
CA SER A 27 -45.08 11.30 -31.75
C SER A 27 -46.48 11.11 -31.18
N SER A 28 -46.61 10.39 -30.07
CA SER A 28 -47.63 10.71 -29.07
C SER A 28 -47.13 11.96 -28.35
N SER A 29 -47.55 13.11 -28.84
CA SER A 29 -46.89 14.38 -28.68
C SER A 29 -47.19 15.09 -27.35
N LEU A 30 -46.25 15.95 -26.95
CA LEU A 30 -46.49 17.04 -26.00
C LEU A 30 -47.49 18.09 -26.53
N ASP A 31 -48.03 17.91 -27.75
CA ASP A 31 -48.67 18.98 -28.53
C ASP A 31 -50.10 19.36 -28.09
N ASP A 32 -50.68 18.66 -27.11
CA ASP A 32 -52.06 18.95 -26.63
C ASP A 32 -52.18 19.28 -25.14
N LEU A 33 -51.05 19.52 -24.44
CA LEU A 33 -51.07 20.01 -23.06
C LEU A 33 -50.78 21.52 -23.03
N PRO A 34 -51.61 22.37 -22.39
CA PRO A 34 -51.28 23.77 -22.20
C PRO A 34 -49.90 23.88 -21.55
N LEU A 35 -49.02 24.74 -22.06
CA LEU A 35 -47.66 24.94 -21.53
C LEU A 35 -47.63 25.08 -19.99
N ARG A 36 -48.66 25.71 -19.41
CA ARG A 36 -48.87 25.78 -17.96
C ARG A 36 -48.95 24.42 -17.26
N LYS A 37 -49.65 23.43 -17.82
CA LYS A 37 -49.74 22.07 -17.25
C LYS A 37 -48.39 21.34 -17.33
N VAL A 38 -47.63 21.55 -18.40
CA VAL A 38 -46.27 20.99 -18.55
C VAL A 38 -45.33 21.59 -17.49
N LEU A 39 -45.31 22.92 -17.36
CA LEU A 39 -44.51 23.63 -16.34
C LEU A 39 -44.91 23.24 -14.91
N GLN A 40 -46.21 23.09 -14.64
CA GLN A 40 -46.69 22.63 -13.33
C GLN A 40 -46.15 21.25 -13.00
N LYS A 41 -46.26 20.30 -13.94
CA LYS A 41 -45.77 18.93 -13.74
C LYS A 41 -44.25 18.87 -13.54
N ILE A 42 -43.48 19.66 -14.28
CA ILE A 42 -42.03 19.79 -14.06
C ILE A 42 -41.74 20.34 -12.66
N SER A 43 -42.49 21.36 -12.22
CA SER A 43 -42.30 21.93 -10.90
C SER A 43 -42.61 20.94 -9.78
N ASP A 44 -43.64 20.10 -9.96
CA ASP A 44 -44.03 19.06 -9.01
C ASP A 44 -42.97 17.95 -8.93
N GLU A 45 -42.47 17.46 -10.06
CA GLU A 45 -41.35 16.50 -10.14
C GLU A 45 -40.12 17.00 -9.35
N LEU A 46 -39.67 18.21 -9.67
CA LEU A 46 -38.49 18.81 -9.01
C LEU A 46 -38.75 19.12 -7.53
N ARG A 47 -40.00 19.41 -7.14
CA ARG A 47 -40.37 19.64 -5.73
C ARG A 47 -40.33 18.34 -4.94
N GLU A 48 -40.70 17.22 -5.54
CA GLU A 48 -40.63 15.90 -4.90
C GLU A 48 -39.19 15.54 -4.55
N VAL A 49 -38.25 15.73 -5.48
CA VAL A 49 -36.81 15.52 -5.22
C VAL A 49 -36.29 16.45 -4.12
N ALA A 50 -36.81 17.68 -4.04
CA ALA A 50 -36.40 18.64 -3.02
C ALA A 50 -36.86 18.29 -1.58
N ARG A 51 -37.78 17.35 -1.40
CA ARG A 51 -38.21 16.92 -0.05
C ARG A 51 -37.09 16.16 0.67
N ARG A 52 -37.09 16.25 2.00
CA ARG A 52 -36.08 15.56 2.82
C ARG A 52 -36.26 14.04 2.79
N GLU A 53 -37.51 13.59 2.85
CA GLU A 53 -37.93 12.17 2.81
C GLU A 53 -37.47 11.41 1.56
N THR A 54 -37.34 12.11 0.43
CA THR A 54 -36.94 11.54 -0.86
C THR A 54 -35.49 11.10 -0.91
N ASN A 55 -34.66 11.51 0.07
CA ASN A 55 -33.24 11.13 0.17
C ASN A 55 -32.45 11.24 -1.15
N SER A 56 -32.64 12.35 -1.88
CA SER A 56 -31.89 12.62 -3.13
C SER A 56 -30.37 12.58 -2.89
N LYS A 57 -29.66 11.97 -3.84
CA LYS A 57 -28.19 11.89 -3.85
C LYS A 57 -27.54 13.28 -3.96
N LEU A 58 -28.26 14.28 -4.47
CA LEU A 58 -27.77 15.66 -4.53
C LEU A 58 -27.61 16.30 -3.15
N ARG A 59 -28.24 15.74 -2.11
CA ARG A 59 -28.09 16.15 -0.71
C ARG A 59 -26.89 15.51 -0.03
N ASP A 60 -26.31 14.47 -0.65
CA ASP A 60 -25.22 13.72 -0.05
C ASP A 60 -24.02 14.63 0.20
N ARG A 61 -23.41 14.42 1.35
CA ARG A 61 -22.21 15.11 1.77
C ARG A 61 -20.95 14.26 1.68
N ASN A 62 -21.13 12.96 1.50
CA ASN A 62 -20.08 11.98 1.43
C ASN A 62 -19.43 12.02 0.04
N PHE A 63 -18.11 11.82 0.01
CA PHE A 63 -17.31 11.90 -1.22
C PHE A 63 -17.09 10.56 -1.93
N ASP A 64 -17.59 9.45 -1.35
CA ASP A 64 -17.71 8.16 -2.04
C ASP A 64 -18.56 8.26 -3.33
N GLY A 65 -19.31 9.36 -3.47
CA GLY A 65 -20.21 9.67 -4.57
C GLY A 65 -19.56 10.12 -5.89
N LEU A 66 -18.23 10.33 -5.98
CA LEU A 66 -17.58 10.82 -7.22
C LEU A 66 -17.83 9.90 -8.43
N ASN A 67 -18.11 8.62 -8.20
CA ASN A 67 -18.48 7.63 -9.20
C ASN A 67 -20.00 7.39 -9.33
N THR A 68 -20.83 8.11 -8.58
CA THR A 68 -22.28 7.87 -8.60
C THR A 68 -22.90 8.62 -9.76
N PHE A 69 -23.13 7.90 -10.86
CA PHE A 69 -23.91 8.37 -12.00
C PHE A 69 -25.32 8.79 -11.53
N LEU A 70 -25.59 10.09 -11.55
CA LEU A 70 -26.89 10.72 -11.26
C LEU A 70 -27.95 10.72 -12.39
N PRO A 71 -27.69 10.33 -13.66
CA PRO A 71 -28.74 10.30 -14.69
C PRO A 71 -29.96 9.45 -14.32
N ASP A 72 -29.77 8.40 -13.53
CA ASP A 72 -30.85 7.51 -13.12
C ASP A 72 -31.83 8.19 -12.16
N GLU A 73 -31.37 9.05 -11.24
CA GLU A 73 -32.26 9.81 -10.35
C GLU A 73 -33.13 10.78 -11.16
N LEU A 74 -32.51 11.51 -12.09
CA LEU A 74 -33.23 12.44 -12.99
C LEU A 74 -34.24 11.69 -13.86
N ARG A 75 -33.85 10.54 -14.43
CA ARG A 75 -34.71 9.72 -15.30
C ARG A 75 -35.90 9.11 -14.55
N THR A 76 -35.70 8.68 -13.30
CA THR A 76 -36.73 7.99 -12.50
C THR A 76 -37.66 8.94 -11.77
N MET A 77 -37.12 9.99 -11.15
CA MET A 77 -37.87 10.90 -10.28
C MET A 77 -38.45 12.10 -11.03
N CYS A 78 -37.81 12.51 -12.13
CA CYS A 78 -38.20 13.67 -12.93
C CYS A 78 -38.30 13.32 -14.43
N PRO A 79 -39.15 12.35 -14.82
CA PRO A 79 -39.16 11.80 -16.17
C PRO A 79 -39.51 12.84 -17.25
N LEU A 80 -40.39 13.80 -16.97
CA LEU A 80 -40.70 14.87 -17.92
C LEU A 80 -39.54 15.86 -18.04
N SER A 81 -38.90 16.20 -16.92
CA SER A 81 -37.71 17.06 -16.91
C SER A 81 -36.54 16.42 -17.64
N TYR A 82 -36.33 15.11 -17.45
CA TYR A 82 -35.33 14.33 -18.18
C TYR A 82 -35.59 14.37 -19.69
N LYS A 83 -36.84 14.10 -20.11
CA LYS A 83 -37.22 14.08 -21.52
C LYS A 83 -36.95 15.41 -22.23
N ILE A 84 -37.34 16.52 -21.62
CA ILE A 84 -37.12 17.86 -22.18
C ILE A 84 -35.62 18.17 -22.27
N LEU A 85 -34.87 17.93 -21.21
CA LEU A 85 -33.43 18.18 -21.21
C LEU A 85 -32.69 17.24 -22.16
N SER A 86 -33.15 16.00 -22.33
CA SER A 86 -32.55 15.05 -23.27
C SER A 86 -32.76 15.45 -24.72
N GLU A 87 -33.96 15.95 -25.04
CA GLU A 87 -34.28 16.48 -26.37
C GLU A 87 -33.48 17.76 -26.64
N MET A 88 -33.40 18.69 -25.68
CA MET A 88 -32.62 19.93 -25.81
C MET A 88 -31.11 19.71 -25.98
N LEU A 89 -30.58 18.61 -25.43
CA LEU A 89 -29.16 18.27 -25.50
C LEU A 89 -28.83 17.26 -26.61
N GLU A 90 -29.82 16.85 -27.40
CA GLU A 90 -29.69 15.86 -28.49
C GLU A 90 -28.99 14.56 -28.02
N LEU A 91 -29.39 14.03 -26.85
CA LEU A 91 -28.72 12.89 -26.22
C LEU A 91 -28.73 11.62 -27.09
N ASP A 92 -29.67 11.50 -28.03
CA ASP A 92 -29.79 10.35 -28.94
C ASP A 92 -28.63 10.28 -29.97
N CYS A 93 -27.94 11.40 -30.23
CA CYS A 93 -26.84 11.47 -31.18
C CYS A 93 -25.45 11.35 -30.52
N TYR A 94 -25.30 11.77 -29.26
CA TYR A 94 -24.01 11.89 -28.56
C TYR A 94 -24.11 11.56 -27.06
N SER A 95 -24.68 10.39 -26.73
CA SER A 95 -25.07 10.03 -25.38
C SER A 95 -23.94 10.14 -24.34
N GLU A 96 -22.75 9.61 -24.61
CA GLU A 96 -21.64 9.62 -23.63
C GLU A 96 -21.07 11.03 -23.35
N GLN A 97 -21.02 11.91 -24.36
CA GLN A 97 -20.40 13.24 -24.23
C GLN A 97 -21.34 14.28 -23.60
N LYS A 98 -22.65 14.05 -23.65
CA LYS A 98 -23.68 15.01 -23.24
C LYS A 98 -24.32 14.70 -21.88
N ILE A 99 -24.00 13.55 -21.28
CA ILE A 99 -24.41 13.20 -19.92
C ILE A 99 -23.86 14.16 -18.87
N ALA A 100 -22.57 14.52 -18.95
CA ALA A 100 -21.98 15.45 -17.98
C ALA A 100 -22.68 16.83 -17.99
N PRO A 101 -22.89 17.50 -19.14
CA PRO A 101 -23.71 18.70 -19.23
C PRO A 101 -25.14 18.54 -18.66
N LEU A 102 -25.82 17.43 -18.96
CA LEU A 102 -27.16 17.14 -18.44
C LEU A 102 -27.18 17.11 -16.90
N THR A 103 -26.25 16.37 -16.31
CA THR A 103 -26.15 16.23 -14.85
C THR A 103 -25.81 17.55 -14.16
N LEU A 104 -24.95 18.37 -14.78
CA LEU A 104 -24.63 19.70 -14.28
C LEU A 104 -25.84 20.64 -14.30
N ILE A 105 -26.60 20.68 -15.41
CA ILE A 105 -27.80 21.50 -15.54
C ILE A 105 -28.83 21.08 -14.48
N TYR A 106 -29.07 19.78 -14.31
CA TYR A 106 -29.93 19.24 -13.27
C TYR A 106 -29.47 19.67 -11.87
N GLY A 107 -28.17 19.53 -11.58
CA GLY A 107 -27.58 19.97 -10.31
C GLY A 107 -27.76 21.47 -10.03
N ILE A 108 -27.65 22.32 -11.06
CA ILE A 108 -27.87 23.76 -10.93
C ILE A 108 -29.34 24.07 -10.65
N ILE A 109 -30.26 23.46 -11.39
CA ILE A 109 -31.71 23.63 -11.21
C ILE A 109 -32.10 23.26 -9.78
N MET A 110 -31.65 22.09 -9.31
CA MET A 110 -31.97 21.59 -7.97
C MET A 110 -31.34 22.44 -6.86
N PHE A 111 -30.09 22.88 -7.02
CA PHE A 111 -29.42 23.74 -6.04
C PHE A 111 -30.09 25.12 -5.92
N LYS A 112 -30.53 25.69 -7.04
CA LYS A 112 -31.26 26.97 -7.05
C LYS A 112 -32.62 26.87 -6.35
N ARG A 113 -33.26 25.70 -6.41
CA ARG A 113 -34.51 25.39 -5.69
C ARG A 113 -34.27 25.11 -4.20
N CYS A 114 -33.29 24.27 -3.88
CA CYS A 114 -32.94 23.87 -2.52
C CYS A 114 -31.42 23.89 -2.33
N ARG A 115 -30.93 24.81 -1.49
CA ARG A 115 -29.48 24.96 -1.24
C ARG A 115 -28.84 23.75 -0.56
N GLU A 116 -29.62 22.87 0.06
CA GLU A 116 -29.13 21.61 0.64
C GLU A 116 -28.71 20.60 -0.45
N LEU A 117 -29.30 20.69 -1.65
CA LEU A 117 -28.98 19.86 -2.81
C LEU A 117 -27.77 20.43 -3.55
N SER A 118 -26.61 20.37 -2.90
CA SER A 118 -25.40 21.11 -3.31
C SER A 118 -24.23 20.23 -3.75
N TYR A 119 -24.49 18.93 -3.99
CA TYR A 119 -23.46 17.95 -4.34
C TYR A 119 -22.53 18.43 -5.48
N PHE A 120 -23.10 18.82 -6.63
CA PHE A 120 -22.32 19.33 -7.76
C PHE A 120 -21.58 20.63 -7.46
N GLN A 121 -22.20 21.54 -6.70
CA GLN A 121 -21.56 22.81 -6.34
C GLN A 121 -20.36 22.60 -5.42
N ARG A 122 -20.40 21.58 -4.55
CA ARG A 122 -19.26 21.18 -3.72
C ARG A 122 -18.14 20.59 -4.56
N LEU A 123 -18.47 19.69 -5.49
CA LEU A 123 -17.50 19.08 -6.42
C LEU A 123 -16.80 20.16 -7.26
N ASN A 124 -17.57 21.03 -7.90
CA ASN A 124 -17.02 22.12 -8.72
C ASN A 124 -16.19 23.10 -7.88
N SER A 125 -16.57 23.37 -6.62
CA SER A 125 -15.76 24.18 -5.72
C SER A 125 -14.39 23.56 -5.42
N LEU A 126 -14.26 22.23 -5.41
CA LEU A 126 -12.96 21.58 -5.24
C LEU A 126 -12.11 21.66 -6.49
N ILE A 127 -12.71 21.42 -7.65
CA ILE A 127 -12.02 21.55 -8.95
C ILE A 127 -11.44 22.97 -9.08
N LEU A 128 -12.21 23.98 -8.70
CA LEU A 128 -11.74 25.38 -8.69
C LEU A 128 -10.68 25.65 -7.62
N ALA A 129 -10.67 24.91 -6.51
CA ALA A 129 -9.66 25.03 -5.47
C ALA A 129 -8.33 24.44 -5.94
N ASP A 130 -8.39 23.27 -6.58
CA ASP A 130 -7.27 22.55 -7.17
C ASP A 130 -6.62 23.36 -8.31
N SER A 131 -7.45 23.97 -9.16
CA SER A 131 -6.97 24.83 -10.25
C SER A 131 -6.44 26.20 -9.79
N SER A 132 -6.31 26.43 -8.48
CA SER A 132 -5.88 27.71 -7.90
C SER A 132 -6.69 28.92 -8.39
N ALA A 133 -8.00 28.75 -8.62
CA ALA A 133 -8.84 29.81 -9.17
C ALA A 133 -8.94 31.01 -8.20
N ASN A 134 -8.88 32.22 -8.77
CA ASN A 134 -8.97 33.46 -7.99
C ASN A 134 -10.39 33.72 -7.46
N THR A 135 -10.54 34.69 -6.55
CA THR A 135 -11.84 34.99 -5.92
C THR A 135 -12.92 35.39 -6.94
N GLU A 136 -12.54 36.09 -8.00
CA GLU A 136 -13.46 36.58 -9.03
C GLU A 136 -14.11 35.42 -9.81
N VAL A 137 -13.36 34.36 -10.11
CA VAL A 137 -13.90 33.16 -10.76
C VAL A 137 -14.97 32.49 -9.88
N TYR A 138 -14.70 32.36 -8.58
CA TYR A 138 -15.68 31.82 -7.63
C TYR A 138 -16.96 32.66 -7.56
N GLU A 139 -16.85 33.99 -7.52
CA GLU A 139 -18.00 34.88 -7.46
C GLU A 139 -18.86 34.79 -8.72
N ARG A 140 -18.23 34.80 -9.90
CA ARG A 140 -18.91 34.65 -11.19
C ARG A 140 -19.65 33.32 -11.28
N PHE A 141 -19.01 32.21 -10.94
CA PHE A 141 -19.62 30.88 -11.01
C PHE A 141 -20.67 30.63 -9.91
N ASN A 142 -20.48 31.17 -8.70
CA ASN A 142 -21.47 31.08 -7.64
C ASN A 142 -22.78 31.78 -8.01
N LYS A 143 -22.72 32.92 -8.74
CA LYS A 143 -23.90 33.64 -9.24
C LYS A 143 -24.79 32.75 -10.10
N TYR A 144 -24.20 31.92 -10.96
CA TYR A 144 -24.93 30.96 -11.80
C TYR A 144 -25.32 29.67 -11.07
N GLY A 145 -24.91 29.50 -9.80
CA GLY A 145 -25.16 28.28 -9.04
C GLY A 145 -24.26 27.13 -9.44
N PHE A 146 -23.11 27.40 -10.05
CA PHE A 146 -22.16 26.39 -10.50
C PHE A 146 -21.28 25.85 -9.35
N CYS A 147 -20.91 26.71 -8.41
CA CYS A 147 -20.07 26.37 -7.26
C CYS A 147 -20.54 27.05 -5.97
N LEU A 148 -20.02 26.65 -4.82
CA LEU A 148 -20.19 27.34 -3.54
C LEU A 148 -19.27 28.57 -3.42
N THR A 149 -19.50 29.38 -2.39
CA THR A 149 -18.65 30.55 -2.11
C THR A 149 -17.24 30.12 -1.72
N LYS A 150 -16.23 30.92 -2.06
CA LYS A 150 -14.80 30.60 -1.85
C LYS A 150 -14.48 30.20 -0.40
N ASN A 151 -15.07 30.86 0.60
CA ASN A 151 -14.83 30.56 2.01
C ASN A 151 -15.30 29.16 2.43
N LYS A 152 -16.27 28.58 1.72
CA LYS A 152 -16.74 27.21 1.98
C LYS A 152 -15.75 26.15 1.48
N LYS A 153 -14.75 26.51 0.66
CA LYS A 153 -13.78 25.54 0.13
C LYS A 153 -13.05 24.79 1.24
N TYR A 154 -12.61 25.49 2.30
CA TYR A 154 -11.87 24.89 3.40
C TYR A 154 -12.75 23.92 4.17
N LYS A 155 -13.99 24.31 4.49
CA LYS A 155 -14.95 23.41 5.12
C LYS A 155 -15.23 22.16 4.28
N ILE A 156 -15.33 22.29 2.95
CA ILE A 156 -15.52 21.13 2.07
C ILE A 156 -14.26 20.26 2.06
N GLN A 157 -13.07 20.86 2.00
CA GLN A 157 -11.80 20.16 2.08
C GLN A 157 -11.62 19.45 3.43
N ASP A 158 -12.06 20.06 4.54
CA ASP A 158 -12.03 19.47 5.88
C ASP A 158 -13.06 18.34 5.99
N ASP A 159 -14.31 18.55 5.52
CA ASP A 159 -15.35 17.52 5.51
C ASP A 159 -14.90 16.27 4.72
N ILE A 160 -14.18 16.46 3.61
CA ILE A 160 -13.59 15.37 2.79
C ILE A 160 -12.36 14.79 3.48
N GLY A 161 -11.51 15.69 3.96
CA GLY A 161 -10.27 15.37 4.63
C GLY A 161 -10.49 14.63 5.93
N MET A 162 -11.69 14.54 6.49
CA MET A 162 -11.95 13.80 7.73
C MET A 162 -12.79 12.52 7.52
N HIS A 163 -13.31 12.29 6.32
CA HIS A 163 -14.13 11.11 5.99
C HIS A 163 -13.36 9.79 6.13
N PHE A 164 -12.03 9.83 5.92
CA PHE A 164 -11.18 8.65 6.11
C PHE A 164 -11.18 8.19 7.57
N LEU A 165 -11.24 9.12 8.54
CA LEU A 165 -11.29 8.79 9.96
C LEU A 165 -12.61 8.09 10.31
N ASP A 166 -13.73 8.50 9.71
CA ASP A 166 -15.04 7.88 9.96
C ASP A 166 -15.05 6.43 9.48
N LYS A 167 -14.56 6.19 8.25
CA LYS A 167 -14.40 4.84 7.70
C LYS A 167 -13.52 3.95 8.58
N VAL A 168 -12.40 4.49 9.06
CA VAL A 168 -11.50 3.76 9.95
C VAL A 168 -12.15 3.50 11.31
N ALA A 169 -12.86 4.46 11.86
CA ALA A 169 -13.56 4.34 13.14
C ALA A 169 -14.65 3.25 13.11
N GLU A 170 -15.38 3.09 12.01
CA GLU A 170 -16.35 2.01 11.83
C GLU A 170 -15.71 0.62 11.94
N GLU A 171 -14.56 0.43 11.29
CA GLU A 171 -13.81 -0.82 11.31
C GLU A 171 -13.18 -1.11 12.68
N VAL A 172 -12.68 -0.06 13.38
CA VAL A 172 -12.21 -0.17 14.77
C VAL A 172 -13.35 -0.47 15.73
N LYS A 173 -14.54 0.10 15.50
CA LYS A 173 -15.75 -0.22 16.25
C LYS A 173 -16.15 -1.69 16.06
N ALA A 174 -15.94 -2.26 14.87
CA ALA A 174 -16.10 -3.68 14.58
C ALA A 174 -15.01 -4.58 15.21
N GLY A 175 -14.03 -4.01 15.91
CA GLY A 175 -13.00 -4.74 16.65
C GLY A 175 -11.76 -5.07 15.84
N LYS A 176 -11.58 -4.48 14.65
CA LYS A 176 -10.37 -4.67 13.85
C LYS A 176 -9.22 -3.79 14.36
N THR A 177 -8.03 -4.35 14.31
CA THR A 177 -6.76 -3.65 14.55
C THR A 177 -6.13 -3.25 13.22
N PHE A 178 -5.18 -2.31 13.27
CA PHE A 178 -4.56 -1.76 12.07
C PHE A 178 -3.10 -1.38 12.31
N SER A 179 -2.38 -1.23 11.21
CA SER A 179 -0.99 -0.77 11.15
C SER A 179 -0.87 0.44 10.23
N PHE A 180 0.08 1.32 10.51
CA PHE A 180 0.47 2.39 9.59
C PHE A 180 1.61 1.93 8.68
N VAL A 181 1.63 2.43 7.45
CA VAL A 181 2.78 2.37 6.54
C VAL A 181 3.11 3.77 6.05
N LEU A 182 4.39 4.14 6.15
CA LEU A 182 4.91 5.42 5.75
C LEU A 182 5.95 5.24 4.65
N ASP A 183 6.00 6.23 3.77
CA ASP A 183 7.06 6.36 2.77
C ASP A 183 7.25 7.83 2.41
N ASN A 184 8.46 8.17 1.98
CA ASN A 184 8.83 9.53 1.61
C ASN A 184 8.40 9.83 0.15
N ILE A 185 7.65 10.91 -0.05
CA ILE A 185 7.16 11.33 -1.36
C ILE A 185 7.81 12.66 -1.78
N ASP A 186 8.83 12.55 -2.63
CA ASP A 186 9.55 13.69 -3.19
C ASP A 186 9.09 14.01 -4.63
N TRP A 187 8.99 15.30 -4.97
CA TRP A 187 8.81 15.78 -6.35
C TRP A 187 9.55 17.11 -6.60
N GLU A 188 9.79 17.40 -7.88
CA GLU A 188 10.39 18.66 -8.32
C GLU A 188 9.33 19.59 -8.90
N GLU A 189 9.18 20.77 -8.30
CA GLU A 189 8.50 21.89 -8.93
C GLU A 189 9.48 22.62 -9.83
N ARG A 190 9.27 22.49 -11.15
CA ARG A 190 10.11 23.12 -12.16
C ARG A 190 9.52 24.46 -12.57
N VAL A 191 10.35 25.50 -12.53
CA VAL A 191 9.99 26.81 -13.07
C VAL A 191 10.25 26.84 -14.57
N HIS A 192 9.38 27.52 -15.33
CA HIS A 192 9.53 27.61 -16.79
C HIS A 192 10.85 28.30 -17.19
N GLU A 193 11.22 29.34 -16.45
CA GLU A 193 12.47 30.08 -16.63
C GLU A 193 13.11 30.31 -15.25
N MET A 194 14.29 29.72 -15.04
CA MET A 194 15.02 29.88 -13.78
C MET A 194 15.66 31.27 -13.71
N ARG A 195 15.35 32.00 -12.64
CA ARG A 195 15.91 33.33 -12.32
C ARG A 195 16.51 33.31 -10.93
N SER A 196 17.36 34.28 -10.58
CA SER A 196 18.04 34.30 -9.26
C SER A 196 17.09 34.20 -8.07
N ASP A 197 15.87 34.73 -8.21
CA ASP A 197 14.79 34.76 -7.22
C ASP A 197 13.74 33.66 -7.43
N ASN A 198 13.79 32.93 -8.54
CA ASN A 198 12.82 31.89 -8.89
C ASN A 198 13.54 30.64 -9.40
N GLN A 199 13.77 29.69 -8.48
CA GLN A 199 14.49 28.44 -8.72
C GLN A 199 13.54 27.24 -8.69
N ASN A 200 13.98 26.12 -9.24
CA ASN A 200 13.30 24.84 -9.03
C ASN A 200 13.26 24.51 -7.55
N LYS A 201 12.16 23.93 -7.08
CA LYS A 201 11.99 23.53 -5.68
C LYS A 201 11.85 22.03 -5.58
N SER A 202 12.67 21.42 -4.74
CA SER A 202 12.45 20.04 -4.32
C SER A 202 11.47 20.08 -3.15
N VAL A 203 10.30 19.49 -3.34
CA VAL A 203 9.28 19.38 -2.29
C VAL A 203 9.39 18.00 -1.68
N HIS A 204 9.42 17.99 -0.34
CA HIS A 204 9.55 16.79 0.48
C HIS A 204 8.27 16.63 1.31
N ALA A 205 7.73 15.43 1.32
CA ALA A 205 6.54 15.11 2.07
C ALA A 205 6.55 13.65 2.52
N VAL A 206 5.70 13.32 3.49
CA VAL A 206 5.48 11.96 3.97
C VAL A 206 4.07 11.52 3.56
N ALA A 207 3.99 10.42 2.84
CA ALA A 207 2.74 9.74 2.58
C ALA A 207 2.51 8.67 3.65
N THR A 208 1.25 8.52 4.06
CA THR A 208 0.85 7.53 5.07
C THR A 208 -0.39 6.81 4.59
N SER A 209 -0.44 5.50 4.81
CA SER A 209 -1.67 4.71 4.72
C SER A 209 -1.88 3.89 5.97
N LEU A 210 -3.14 3.62 6.27
CA LEU A 210 -3.58 2.67 7.29
C LEU A 210 -4.00 1.37 6.61
N VAL A 211 -3.55 0.25 7.16
CA VAL A 211 -3.89 -1.10 6.69
C VAL A 211 -4.50 -1.88 7.85
N PHE A 212 -5.71 -2.40 7.66
CA PHE A 212 -6.34 -3.27 8.66
C PHE A 212 -5.74 -4.67 8.66
N ASP A 213 -5.55 -5.21 9.86
CA ASP A 213 -5.02 -6.55 10.06
C ASP A 213 -6.05 -7.58 9.59
N ARG A 214 -5.59 -8.57 8.81
CA ARG A 214 -6.44 -9.68 8.33
C ARG A 214 -6.45 -10.86 9.31
N VAL A 215 -5.38 -11.01 10.08
CA VAL A 215 -5.19 -12.07 11.06
C VAL A 215 -5.37 -11.47 12.45
N SER A 216 -6.25 -12.07 13.26
CA SER A 216 -6.50 -11.59 14.62
C SER A 216 -5.43 -12.09 15.58
N SER A 217 -4.85 -11.18 16.36
CA SER A 217 -3.92 -11.48 17.46
C SER A 217 -4.61 -11.47 18.83
N SER A 218 -5.93 -11.27 18.88
CA SER A 218 -6.69 -11.02 20.11
C SER A 218 -6.67 -12.16 21.14
N HIS A 219 -6.31 -13.36 20.70
CA HIS A 219 -6.24 -14.59 21.50
C HIS A 219 -4.91 -14.76 22.25
N LEU A 220 -3.92 -13.88 22.02
CA LEU A 220 -2.56 -13.99 22.58
C LEU A 220 -2.32 -13.02 23.74
N GLU A 221 -1.37 -13.35 24.61
CA GLU A 221 -0.93 -12.50 25.73
C GLU A 221 -0.28 -11.19 25.25
N ASP A 222 -0.55 -10.09 25.95
CA ASP A 222 -0.09 -8.72 25.60
C ASP A 222 0.42 -7.91 26.80
N GLU A 223 0.81 -8.59 27.88
CA GLU A 223 1.20 -7.93 29.13
C GLU A 223 2.70 -7.60 29.14
N GLU A 224 3.55 -8.59 28.90
CA GLU A 224 5.00 -8.46 29.07
C GLU A 224 5.76 -8.90 27.80
N PRO A 225 6.97 -8.34 27.57
CA PRO A 225 7.90 -8.84 26.56
C PRO A 225 8.15 -10.34 26.69
N GLN A 226 8.38 -11.01 25.56
CA GLN A 226 8.59 -12.46 25.55
C GLN A 226 9.84 -12.90 26.32
N GLN A 227 10.93 -12.12 26.26
CA GLN A 227 12.20 -12.43 26.92
C GLN A 227 12.95 -11.15 27.34
N SER A 228 13.89 -11.30 28.28
CA SER A 228 14.84 -10.24 28.62
C SER A 228 16.11 -10.37 27.78
N LEU A 229 16.56 -9.26 27.17
CA LEU A 229 17.79 -9.23 26.37
C LEU A 229 19.03 -9.70 27.15
N ALA A 230 19.07 -9.45 28.46
CA ALA A 230 20.19 -9.84 29.32
C ALA A 230 20.32 -11.37 29.46
N GLU A 231 19.23 -12.09 29.23
CA GLU A 231 19.13 -13.56 29.40
C GLU A 231 19.06 -14.29 28.04
N THR A 232 18.97 -13.55 26.93
CA THR A 232 18.86 -14.12 25.59
C THR A 232 20.22 -14.49 25.01
N ASP A 233 20.37 -15.74 24.57
CA ASP A 233 21.46 -16.15 23.69
C ASP A 233 21.18 -15.70 22.25
N ILE A 234 21.81 -14.59 21.86
CA ILE A 234 21.65 -14.00 20.52
C ILE A 234 22.12 -14.97 19.43
N VAL A 235 23.13 -15.81 19.68
CA VAL A 235 23.65 -16.74 18.68
C VAL A 235 22.59 -17.79 18.36
N ASN A 236 22.01 -18.41 19.38
CA ASN A 236 20.93 -19.39 19.19
C ASN A 236 19.68 -18.72 18.57
N LEU A 237 19.42 -17.46 18.92
CA LEU A 237 18.26 -16.72 18.40
C LEU A 237 18.32 -16.49 16.88
N VAL A 238 19.50 -16.18 16.34
CA VAL A 238 19.70 -15.92 14.90
C VAL A 238 19.96 -17.19 14.09
N GLU A 239 20.19 -18.30 14.77
CA GLU A 239 20.23 -19.62 14.14
C GLU A 239 18.82 -20.07 13.73
N LEU A 240 18.79 -20.95 12.72
CA LEU A 240 17.54 -21.54 12.27
C LEU A 240 17.23 -22.73 13.17
N GLU A 241 16.03 -22.74 13.73
CA GLU A 241 15.49 -23.87 14.48
C GLU A 241 15.27 -25.07 13.54
N GLU A 242 15.17 -26.29 14.07
CA GLU A 242 14.97 -27.50 13.25
C GLU A 242 13.70 -27.40 12.38
N THR A 243 12.63 -26.84 12.92
CA THR A 243 11.37 -26.58 12.20
C THR A 243 11.57 -25.60 11.05
N GLU A 244 12.24 -24.47 11.31
CA GLU A 244 12.57 -23.45 10.31
C GLU A 244 13.48 -24.01 9.20
N LEU A 245 14.42 -24.89 9.53
CA LEU A 245 15.27 -25.59 8.57
C LEU A 245 14.44 -26.49 7.65
N VAL A 246 13.52 -27.28 8.21
CA VAL A 246 12.62 -28.16 7.45
C VAL A 246 11.70 -27.34 6.52
N GLU A 247 11.12 -26.24 7.01
CA GLU A 247 10.28 -25.36 6.20
C GLU A 247 11.04 -24.71 5.03
N GLN A 248 12.26 -24.24 5.29
CA GLN A 248 13.11 -23.69 4.24
C GLN A 248 13.52 -24.77 3.24
N PHE A 249 13.82 -25.98 3.71
CA PHE A 249 14.13 -27.13 2.87
C PHE A 249 12.95 -27.47 1.94
N ASN A 250 11.73 -27.57 2.50
CA ASN A 250 10.51 -27.83 1.74
C ASN A 250 10.20 -26.70 0.74
N SER A 251 10.48 -25.45 1.11
CA SER A 251 10.36 -24.32 0.19
C SER A 251 11.29 -24.47 -1.02
N TYR A 252 12.55 -24.85 -0.81
CA TYR A 252 13.48 -25.12 -1.92
C TYR A 252 13.06 -26.32 -2.75
N LYS A 253 12.62 -27.39 -2.09
CA LYS A 253 12.09 -28.59 -2.75
C LYS A 253 10.94 -28.25 -3.70
N LYS A 254 10.01 -27.40 -3.26
CA LYS A 254 8.88 -26.94 -4.09
C LYS A 254 9.33 -26.12 -5.30
N ILE A 255 10.29 -25.23 -5.10
CA ILE A 255 10.83 -24.43 -6.22
C ILE A 255 11.51 -25.33 -7.26
N ALA A 256 12.29 -26.33 -6.81
CA ALA A 256 12.93 -27.29 -7.70
C ALA A 256 11.89 -28.17 -8.42
N ALA A 257 10.88 -28.65 -7.70
CA ALA A 257 9.76 -29.41 -8.25
C ALA A 257 9.02 -28.65 -9.35
N GLU A 258 8.60 -27.41 -9.06
CA GLU A 258 7.91 -26.54 -10.01
C GLU A 258 8.70 -26.42 -11.32
N ILE A 259 10.00 -26.17 -11.24
CA ILE A 259 10.84 -26.05 -12.43
C ILE A 259 11.01 -27.41 -13.14
N LEU A 260 11.14 -28.50 -12.40
CA LEU A 260 11.31 -29.85 -12.94
C LEU A 260 10.13 -30.26 -13.82
N TYR A 261 8.91 -30.28 -13.28
CA TYR A 261 7.75 -30.76 -14.04
C TYR A 261 7.20 -29.73 -15.03
N GLU A 262 7.48 -28.43 -14.86
CA GLU A 262 7.09 -27.40 -15.84
C GLU A 262 7.99 -27.38 -17.08
N GLN A 263 9.27 -27.71 -16.92
CA GLN A 263 10.28 -27.53 -17.99
C GLN A 263 10.76 -28.84 -18.61
N ILE A 264 10.63 -29.98 -17.94
CA ILE A 264 11.09 -31.28 -18.44
C ILE A 264 9.88 -32.22 -18.61
N PRO A 265 9.42 -32.48 -19.85
CA PRO A 265 8.22 -33.27 -20.13
C PRO A 265 8.21 -34.65 -19.49
N ALA A 266 9.38 -35.30 -19.39
CA ALA A 266 9.56 -36.61 -18.76
C ALA A 266 9.06 -36.64 -17.31
N PHE A 267 9.04 -35.50 -16.60
CA PHE A 267 8.62 -35.41 -15.20
C PHE A 267 7.23 -34.77 -15.00
N SER A 268 6.47 -34.55 -16.07
CA SER A 268 5.14 -33.93 -16.00
C SER A 268 4.14 -34.67 -15.10
N PHE A 269 4.33 -35.99 -14.92
CA PHE A 269 3.53 -36.83 -14.03
C PHE A 269 3.65 -36.43 -12.54
N LEU A 270 4.74 -35.75 -12.15
CA LEU A 270 4.98 -35.28 -10.78
C LEU A 270 4.15 -34.04 -10.41
N LYS A 271 3.42 -33.44 -11.35
CA LYS A 271 2.61 -32.24 -11.12
C LYS A 271 1.55 -32.40 -10.02
N ASN A 272 1.11 -33.64 -9.79
CA ASN A 272 0.12 -33.97 -8.75
C ASN A 272 0.75 -34.29 -7.39
N CYS A 273 2.07 -34.45 -7.30
CA CYS A 273 2.76 -34.58 -6.02
C CYS A 273 2.68 -33.26 -5.27
N ASN A 274 2.40 -33.32 -3.98
CA ASN A 274 2.18 -32.12 -3.18
C ASN A 274 3.34 -31.89 -2.20
N ILE A 275 3.72 -30.63 -2.04
CA ILE A 275 4.52 -30.16 -0.91
C ILE A 275 3.65 -29.16 -0.19
N ASP A 276 3.16 -29.57 0.97
CA ASP A 276 2.34 -28.71 1.79
C ASP A 276 3.21 -27.57 2.35
N LEU A 277 2.94 -26.37 1.86
CA LEU A 277 3.48 -25.11 2.38
C LEU A 277 2.32 -24.20 2.79
N SER A 278 1.17 -24.79 3.16
CA SER A 278 0.06 -24.02 3.70
C SER A 278 0.49 -23.41 5.03
N SER A 279 0.19 -22.13 5.19
CA SER A 279 0.31 -21.45 6.47
C SER A 279 -1.01 -21.54 7.21
N GLU A 280 -0.96 -21.43 8.54
CA GLU A 280 -2.13 -21.44 9.41
C GLU A 280 -3.21 -20.45 8.94
N TYR A 281 -2.80 -19.27 8.45
CA TYR A 281 -3.68 -18.18 8.05
C TYR A 281 -3.84 -18.02 6.54
N GLU A 282 -3.65 -19.09 5.75
CA GLU A 282 -3.75 -19.02 4.29
C GLU A 282 -5.13 -18.49 3.83
N ALA A 283 -6.20 -18.83 4.56
CA ALA A 283 -7.56 -18.40 4.24
C ALA A 283 -7.75 -16.88 4.43
N GLU A 284 -7.28 -16.33 5.55
CA GLU A 284 -7.28 -14.92 5.88
C GLU A 284 -6.42 -14.13 4.90
N MET A 285 -5.27 -14.67 4.52
CA MET A 285 -4.33 -14.02 3.60
C MET A 285 -4.79 -14.04 2.13
N LYS A 286 -5.81 -14.84 1.80
CA LYS A 286 -6.56 -14.76 0.53
C LYS A 286 -7.61 -13.64 0.55
N SER A 287 -8.04 -13.16 1.71
CA SER A 287 -9.04 -12.09 1.80
C SER A 287 -8.47 -10.76 1.29
N LYS A 288 -9.34 -9.92 0.73
CA LYS A 288 -8.97 -8.59 0.24
C LYS A 288 -8.67 -7.67 1.42
N SER A 289 -7.51 -7.03 1.41
CA SER A 289 -7.13 -6.05 2.44
C SER A 289 -7.95 -4.77 2.35
N VAL A 290 -8.20 -4.17 3.51
CA VAL A 290 -8.78 -2.83 3.62
C VAL A 290 -7.64 -1.85 3.87
N VAL A 291 -7.40 -0.98 2.89
CA VAL A 291 -6.37 0.07 2.94
C VAL A 291 -7.06 1.42 2.88
N VAL A 292 -6.66 2.35 3.74
CA VAL A 292 -7.16 3.72 3.79
C VAL A 292 -5.96 4.66 3.68
N PRO A 293 -5.76 5.32 2.52
CA PRO A 293 -4.76 6.37 2.37
C PRO A 293 -5.11 7.59 3.23
N PHE A 294 -4.11 8.19 3.87
CA PHE A 294 -4.25 9.40 4.68
C PHE A 294 -3.69 10.62 3.94
N PRO A 295 -4.03 11.85 4.38
CA PRO A 295 -3.48 13.07 3.79
C PRO A 295 -1.94 13.09 3.81
N VAL A 296 -1.35 13.48 2.69
CA VAL A 296 0.10 13.67 2.57
C VAL A 296 0.52 14.84 3.45
N LEU A 297 1.51 14.61 4.32
CA LEU A 297 2.06 15.62 5.21
C LEU A 297 3.26 16.28 4.54
N LEU A 298 3.20 17.59 4.30
CA LEU A 298 4.30 18.38 3.72
C LEU A 298 5.44 18.58 4.74
N LYS A 299 6.11 17.48 5.04
CA LYS A 299 7.16 17.33 6.04
C LYS A 299 8.29 16.50 5.46
N ASP A 300 9.52 16.90 5.72
CA ASP A 300 10.73 16.22 5.29
C ASP A 300 11.17 15.23 6.36
N GLU A 301 11.02 13.94 6.05
CA GLU A 301 11.41 12.82 6.92
C GLU A 301 12.88 12.88 7.37
N LYS A 302 13.76 13.54 6.59
CA LYS A 302 15.18 13.68 6.91
C LYS A 302 15.42 14.62 8.10
N LYS A 303 14.45 15.48 8.45
CA LYS A 303 14.55 16.44 9.55
C LYS A 303 13.81 15.92 10.78
N TYR A 304 14.51 15.83 11.91
CA TYR A 304 13.94 15.33 13.15
C TYR A 304 12.75 16.15 13.68
N SER A 305 12.77 17.47 13.55
CA SER A 305 11.63 18.30 13.97
C SER A 305 10.37 17.98 13.17
N GLU A 306 10.52 17.75 11.86
CA GLU A 306 9.40 17.52 10.96
C GLU A 306 8.86 16.08 11.07
N ILE A 307 9.73 15.08 11.30
CA ILE A 307 9.26 13.70 11.56
C ILE A 307 8.61 13.56 12.95
N VAL A 308 9.02 14.35 13.95
CA VAL A 308 8.29 14.45 15.23
C VAL A 308 6.88 15.00 14.98
N ASP A 309 6.73 16.06 14.17
CA ASP A 309 5.41 16.58 13.81
C ASP A 309 4.55 15.52 13.11
N VAL A 310 5.14 14.72 12.21
CA VAL A 310 4.46 13.59 11.55
C VAL A 310 3.95 12.59 12.60
N MET A 311 4.79 12.17 13.54
CA MET A 311 4.35 11.21 14.57
C MET A 311 3.28 11.79 15.51
N VAL A 312 3.38 13.07 15.88
CA VAL A 312 2.33 13.76 16.65
C VAL A 312 1.00 13.82 15.89
N GLN A 313 1.06 13.95 14.57
CA GLN A 313 -0.14 13.89 13.72
C GLN A 313 -0.74 12.48 13.68
N LEU A 314 0.10 11.43 13.55
CA LEU A 314 -0.35 10.03 13.65
C LEU A 314 -1.03 9.76 15.00
N GLU A 315 -0.41 10.22 16.08
CA GLU A 315 -0.93 10.11 17.44
C GLU A 315 -2.30 10.78 17.58
N THR A 316 -2.44 11.97 17.00
CA THR A 316 -3.72 12.70 16.97
C THR A 316 -4.79 11.93 16.20
N TRP A 317 -4.45 11.33 15.06
CA TRP A 317 -5.37 10.49 14.31
C TRP A 317 -5.78 9.23 15.08
N ILE A 318 -4.85 8.56 15.78
CA ILE A 318 -5.18 7.41 16.64
C ILE A 318 -6.24 7.82 17.67
N HIS A 319 -6.03 8.91 18.42
CA HIS A 319 -7.01 9.39 19.39
C HIS A 319 -8.36 9.71 18.75
N GLU A 320 -8.39 10.39 17.60
CA GLU A 320 -9.65 10.71 16.92
C GLU A 320 -10.39 9.47 16.42
N ILE A 321 -9.68 8.48 15.90
CA ILE A 321 -10.25 7.19 15.47
C ILE A 321 -10.90 6.48 16.65
N TYR A 322 -10.18 6.33 17.77
CA TYR A 322 -10.68 5.62 18.94
C TYR A 322 -11.81 6.39 19.65
N MET A 323 -11.78 7.73 19.67
CA MET A 323 -12.91 8.55 20.12
C MET A 323 -14.14 8.30 19.26
N LYS A 324 -14.02 8.43 17.92
CA LYS A 324 -15.13 8.21 16.98
C LYS A 324 -15.67 6.78 17.02
N ALA A 325 -14.82 5.79 17.30
CA ALA A 325 -15.22 4.40 17.49
C ALA A 325 -15.95 4.15 18.82
N GLY A 326 -16.02 5.15 19.71
CA GLY A 326 -16.63 5.04 21.05
C GLY A 326 -15.78 4.20 22.01
N LYS A 327 -14.47 4.07 21.78
CA LYS A 327 -13.54 3.32 22.63
C LYS A 327 -12.97 4.17 23.75
N ILE A 328 -12.91 5.49 23.55
CA ILE A 328 -12.47 6.46 24.56
C ILE A 328 -13.45 7.66 24.63
N PRO A 329 -13.55 8.38 25.77
CA PRO A 329 -14.49 9.48 25.93
C PRO A 329 -14.25 10.64 24.95
N ASP A 330 -15.31 11.29 24.49
CA ASP A 330 -15.21 12.52 23.70
C ASP A 330 -14.97 13.72 24.63
N ILE A 331 -13.69 14.04 24.84
CA ILE A 331 -13.25 15.15 25.69
C ILE A 331 -13.71 16.52 25.13
N ARG A 332 -14.18 16.60 23.87
CA ARG A 332 -14.73 17.85 23.30
C ARG A 332 -16.13 18.18 23.80
N SER A 333 -16.79 17.29 24.55
CA SER A 333 -18.17 17.43 25.03
C SER A 333 -18.33 17.96 26.46
N GLU A 334 -17.23 18.12 27.22
CA GLU A 334 -17.28 18.84 28.50
C GLU A 334 -17.15 20.35 28.26
N SER A 335 -18.17 21.08 28.70
CA SER A 335 -18.30 22.53 28.60
C SER A 335 -17.03 23.27 29.02
N VAL A 336 -16.43 23.99 28.07
CA VAL A 336 -15.46 25.05 28.33
C VAL A 336 -16.16 26.15 29.14
N ASP A 337 -15.91 26.18 30.45
CA ASP A 337 -15.96 27.43 31.18
C ASP A 337 -14.89 28.34 30.60
N THR A 338 -15.35 29.45 30.03
CA THR A 338 -14.51 30.46 29.40
C THR A 338 -13.69 31.20 30.44
N SER A 339 -12.48 30.71 30.72
CA SER A 339 -11.36 31.54 31.13
C SER A 339 -10.14 31.17 30.30
N SER A 340 -9.79 32.06 29.38
CA SER A 340 -8.65 31.96 28.47
C SER A 340 -7.36 31.54 29.16
N PRO A 341 -6.53 30.71 28.51
CA PRO A 341 -5.09 30.80 28.65
C PRO A 341 -4.47 31.39 27.37
N ASP A 342 -3.56 32.33 27.58
CA ASP A 342 -2.70 32.98 26.60
C ASP A 342 -1.95 31.99 25.68
N PRO A 343 -1.48 32.43 24.50
CA PRO A 343 -0.77 31.58 23.57
C PRO A 343 0.57 31.11 24.18
N VAL A 344 0.65 29.84 24.54
CA VAL A 344 1.88 29.21 25.02
C VAL A 344 2.88 29.16 23.86
N THR A 345 3.90 29.99 23.98
CA THR A 345 5.14 29.96 23.22
C THR A 345 5.75 28.56 23.27
N SER A 346 5.97 27.95 22.11
CA SER A 346 6.69 26.69 21.98
C SER A 346 8.04 26.76 22.69
N PRO A 347 8.37 25.87 23.65
CA PRO A 347 9.70 25.86 24.23
C PRO A 347 10.70 25.33 23.19
N SER A 348 11.70 26.14 22.88
CA SER A 348 12.87 25.75 22.10
C SER A 348 13.64 24.65 22.85
N ILE A 349 13.74 23.47 22.25
CA ILE A 349 14.53 22.34 22.76
C ILE A 349 16.04 22.66 22.58
N PRO A 350 16.91 22.40 23.58
CA PRO A 350 18.34 22.53 23.40
C PRO A 350 18.84 21.52 22.36
N SER A 351 19.44 22.03 21.29
CA SER A 351 20.22 21.23 20.34
C SER A 351 21.49 20.79 21.07
N THR A 352 21.53 19.55 21.56
CA THR A 352 22.72 18.67 21.69
C THR A 352 22.43 17.51 22.65
N ALA A 353 21.64 16.54 22.20
CA ALA A 353 21.79 15.17 22.67
C ALA A 353 21.94 14.30 21.43
N ALA A 354 23.17 13.87 21.15
CA ALA A 354 23.43 12.90 20.11
C ALA A 354 22.79 11.58 20.55
N SER A 355 21.62 11.27 20.01
CA SER A 355 21.04 9.94 20.05
C SER A 355 22.01 8.99 19.36
N ARG A 356 22.64 8.12 20.15
CA ARG A 356 23.43 7.02 19.61
C ARG A 356 22.47 6.04 18.93
N PRO A 357 22.71 5.64 17.67
CA PRO A 357 21.93 4.60 16.97
C PRO A 357 21.88 3.25 17.70
N ASP A 358 22.76 3.06 18.69
CA ASP A 358 23.15 1.76 19.21
C ASP A 358 22.27 1.26 20.38
N GLN A 359 21.43 2.09 21.01
CA GLN A 359 20.38 1.65 21.95
C GLN A 359 19.25 2.68 22.09
N PRO A 360 18.14 2.52 21.35
CA PRO A 360 17.02 3.44 21.47
C PRO A 360 15.92 2.86 22.38
N LEU A 361 15.47 3.65 23.36
CA LEU A 361 14.30 3.37 24.21
C LEU A 361 13.05 3.07 23.38
N SER A 362 13.00 3.51 22.12
CA SER A 362 11.91 3.25 21.17
C SER A 362 11.64 1.77 20.87
N HIS A 363 12.59 0.86 21.14
CA HIS A 363 12.36 -0.59 21.05
C HIS A 363 11.89 -1.22 22.36
N VAL A 364 11.94 -0.49 23.47
CA VAL A 364 11.43 -0.94 24.76
C VAL A 364 9.91 -0.92 24.71
N HIS A 365 9.29 -1.96 25.27
CA HIS A 365 7.84 -2.01 25.41
C HIS A 365 7.35 -0.81 26.23
N PRO A 366 6.43 0.03 25.71
CA PRO A 366 5.96 1.21 26.42
C PRO A 366 5.26 0.84 27.73
N ALA A 367 5.67 1.49 28.82
CA ALA A 367 5.07 1.27 30.13
C ALA A 367 3.60 1.70 30.14
N THR A 368 2.75 0.90 30.77
CA THR A 368 1.31 1.16 30.88
C THR A 368 1.07 2.35 31.81
N ASP A 369 0.45 3.40 31.29
CA ASP A 369 -0.01 4.54 32.09
C ASP A 369 -1.49 4.33 32.44
N PRO A 370 -1.86 4.07 33.71
CA PRO A 370 -3.26 3.80 34.08
C PRO A 370 -4.20 4.99 33.83
N THR A 371 -3.65 6.19 33.65
CA THR A 371 -4.42 7.42 33.40
C THR A 371 -4.67 7.67 31.92
N ASP A 372 -4.00 6.92 31.05
CA ASP A 372 -4.12 7.05 29.60
C ASP A 372 -5.33 6.27 29.08
N PRO A 373 -6.29 6.94 28.41
CA PRO A 373 -7.47 6.26 27.86
C PRO A 373 -7.11 5.22 26.79
N LEU A 374 -5.89 5.25 26.23
CA LEU A 374 -5.40 4.32 25.22
C LEU A 374 -4.25 3.44 25.73
N ALA A 375 -4.12 3.24 27.04
CA ALA A 375 -3.00 2.52 27.66
C ALA A 375 -2.71 1.13 27.05
N ASN A 376 -3.72 0.43 26.52
CA ASN A 376 -3.63 -0.89 25.90
C ASN A 376 -3.60 -0.87 24.36
N THR A 377 -3.55 0.31 23.75
CA THR A 377 -3.53 0.48 22.30
C THR A 377 -2.08 0.55 21.81
N ARG A 378 -1.74 -0.32 20.87
CA ARG A 378 -0.45 -0.32 20.19
C ARG A 378 -0.70 -0.46 18.69
N VAL A 379 -0.25 0.53 17.93
CA VAL A 379 -0.42 0.60 16.47
C VAL A 379 0.95 0.41 15.84
N PRO A 380 1.20 -0.73 15.18
CA PRO A 380 2.44 -0.95 14.45
C PRO A 380 2.63 0.07 13.33
N CYS A 381 3.89 0.42 13.07
CA CYS A 381 4.25 1.41 12.06
C CYS A 381 5.39 0.87 11.19
N TYR A 382 5.15 0.77 9.89
CA TYR A 382 6.07 0.25 8.90
C TYR A 382 6.64 1.36 8.03
N GLY A 383 7.87 1.19 7.58
CA GLY A 383 8.47 2.03 6.56
C GLY A 383 9.75 1.40 6.03
N ASP A 384 10.42 2.10 5.11
CA ASP A 384 11.75 1.70 4.67
C ASP A 384 12.79 1.84 5.80
N GLN A 385 14.06 1.55 5.48
CA GLN A 385 15.13 1.65 6.46
C GLN A 385 15.31 3.07 7.02
N LEU A 386 15.16 4.11 6.19
CA LEU A 386 15.28 5.49 6.65
C LEU A 386 14.10 5.83 7.58
N SER A 387 12.88 5.53 7.15
CA SER A 387 11.65 5.79 7.93
C SER A 387 11.71 5.12 9.29
N ARG A 388 12.07 3.83 9.34
CA ARG A 388 12.19 3.11 10.61
C ARG A 388 13.17 3.81 11.56
N VAL A 389 14.34 4.21 11.07
CA VAL A 389 15.36 4.90 11.89
C VAL A 389 14.88 6.27 12.36
N ARG A 390 14.24 7.04 11.48
CA ARG A 390 13.75 8.38 11.80
C ARG A 390 12.61 8.36 12.81
N LEU A 391 11.65 7.46 12.65
CA LEU A 391 10.53 7.31 13.57
C LEU A 391 10.99 6.89 14.97
N ALA A 392 11.92 5.93 15.04
CA ALA A 392 12.48 5.52 16.33
C ALA A 392 13.28 6.63 17.01
N GLY A 393 14.11 7.35 16.26
CA GLY A 393 14.84 8.49 16.81
C GLY A 393 13.91 9.60 17.30
N ALA A 394 12.80 9.86 16.60
CA ALA A 394 11.78 10.80 17.06
C ALA A 394 11.07 10.34 18.34
N LYS A 395 10.77 9.04 18.45
CA LYS A 395 10.24 8.46 19.68
C LYS A 395 11.23 8.58 20.84
N ASP A 396 12.53 8.33 20.62
CA ASP A 396 13.55 8.51 21.66
C ASP A 396 13.66 9.96 22.12
N LEU A 397 13.59 10.93 21.21
CA LEU A 397 13.59 12.36 21.55
C LEU A 397 12.43 12.75 22.48
N ARG A 398 11.33 12.00 22.43
CA ARG A 398 10.10 12.23 23.20
C ARG A 398 9.99 11.31 24.42
N ALA A 399 10.91 10.36 24.62
CA ALA A 399 10.82 9.36 25.69
C ALA A 399 10.78 9.95 27.11
N GLY A 400 11.30 11.17 27.30
CA GLY A 400 11.26 11.88 28.58
C GLY A 400 9.96 12.63 28.89
N CYS A 401 8.98 12.62 27.99
CA CYS A 401 7.71 13.32 28.19
C CYS A 401 6.82 12.66 29.26
N HIS A 402 5.94 13.47 29.87
CA HIS A 402 5.15 13.06 31.03
C HIS A 402 3.98 12.14 30.69
N THR A 403 3.32 12.35 29.54
CA THR A 403 2.14 11.56 29.13
C THR A 403 2.52 10.50 28.10
N ALA A 404 1.79 9.38 28.06
CA ALA A 404 1.97 8.33 27.05
C ALA A 404 1.80 8.88 25.62
N ARG A 405 0.81 9.76 25.45
CA ARG A 405 0.59 10.50 24.20
C ARG A 405 1.80 11.33 23.79
N ASP A 406 2.39 12.07 24.72
CA ASP A 406 3.54 12.89 24.40
C ASP A 406 4.78 12.05 24.11
N ARG A 407 4.95 10.90 24.78
CA ARG A 407 6.02 9.94 24.48
C ARG A 407 5.81 9.17 23.17
N LEU A 408 4.64 9.31 22.53
CA LEU A 408 4.26 8.58 21.32
C LEU A 408 4.19 7.07 21.57
N ASP A 409 3.70 6.67 22.75
CA ASP A 409 3.68 5.28 23.21
C ASP A 409 2.74 4.40 22.38
N HIS A 410 1.65 4.96 21.85
CA HIS A 410 0.68 4.25 21.00
C HIS A 410 1.24 3.84 19.64
N ILE A 411 2.24 4.56 19.12
CA ILE A 411 2.93 4.20 17.88
C ILE A 411 4.05 3.21 18.22
N HIS A 412 3.68 1.94 18.33
CA HIS A 412 4.59 0.85 18.65
C HIS A 412 4.00 -0.48 18.16
N PRO A 413 4.84 -1.40 17.64
CA PRO A 413 6.26 -1.23 17.35
C PRO A 413 6.52 -0.55 16.01
N ILE A 414 7.72 -0.01 15.84
CA ILE A 414 8.20 0.51 14.56
C ILE A 414 9.01 -0.59 13.87
N LYS A 415 8.59 -1.02 12.69
CA LYS A 415 9.13 -2.17 11.93
C LYS A 415 9.70 -1.70 10.58
N VAL A 416 10.76 -2.36 10.13
CA VAL A 416 11.22 -2.24 8.74
C VAL A 416 10.30 -3.05 7.82
N ALA A 417 10.03 -2.55 6.63
CA ALA A 417 9.22 -3.24 5.63
C ALA A 417 10.04 -4.12 4.67
N ASP A 418 9.38 -5.10 4.05
CA ASP A 418 10.07 -6.20 3.36
C ASP A 418 10.43 -5.91 1.89
N TRP A 419 9.75 -5.02 1.15
CA TRP A 419 10.08 -4.77 -0.26
C TRP A 419 11.44 -4.10 -0.42
N HIS A 420 11.71 -3.07 0.38
CA HIS A 420 13.02 -2.42 0.40
C HIS A 420 14.13 -3.37 0.87
N CYS A 421 13.83 -4.27 1.81
CA CYS A 421 14.75 -5.34 2.22
C CYS A 421 15.06 -6.29 1.05
N LYS A 422 14.04 -6.78 0.34
CA LYS A 422 14.16 -7.60 -0.87
C LYS A 422 14.97 -6.89 -1.96
N ARG A 423 14.74 -5.59 -2.16
CA ARG A 423 15.54 -4.75 -3.08
C ARG A 423 17.01 -4.68 -2.66
N SER A 424 17.28 -4.52 -1.37
CA SER A 424 18.65 -4.51 -0.82
C SER A 424 19.34 -5.87 -1.01
N PHE A 425 18.60 -6.98 -0.83
CA PHE A 425 19.10 -8.32 -1.10
C PHE A 425 19.48 -8.48 -2.56
N LEU A 426 18.64 -8.02 -3.50
CA LEU A 426 18.98 -8.07 -4.92
C LEU A 426 20.23 -7.22 -5.24
N LYS A 427 20.41 -6.06 -4.58
CA LYS A 427 21.65 -5.25 -4.71
C LYS A 427 22.88 -6.04 -4.28
N LEU A 428 22.78 -6.78 -3.18
CA LEU A 428 23.85 -7.67 -2.71
C LEU A 428 24.14 -8.76 -3.76
N VAL A 429 23.11 -9.41 -4.29
CA VAL A 429 23.25 -10.42 -5.35
C VAL A 429 23.98 -9.86 -6.56
N PHE A 430 23.60 -8.69 -7.06
CA PHE A 430 24.26 -8.05 -8.19
C PHE A 430 25.69 -7.65 -7.87
N LYS A 431 25.96 -7.16 -6.66
CA LYS A 431 27.33 -6.87 -6.21
C LYS A 431 28.22 -8.11 -6.25
N MET A 432 27.69 -9.28 -5.89
CA MET A 432 28.42 -10.55 -5.90
C MET A 432 28.57 -11.15 -7.31
N LEU A 433 27.50 -11.12 -8.12
CA LEU A 433 27.41 -11.92 -9.33
C LEU A 433 27.55 -11.12 -10.64
N TYR A 434 27.37 -9.81 -10.61
CA TYR A 434 27.41 -8.98 -11.82
C TYR A 434 28.84 -8.58 -12.17
N LYS A 435 29.50 -9.38 -13.02
CA LYS A 435 30.87 -9.10 -13.51
C LYS A 435 30.89 -7.97 -14.55
N ASN A 436 32.00 -7.23 -14.65
CA ASN A 436 32.15 -6.13 -15.61
C ASN A 436 32.24 -6.57 -17.08
N SER A 437 32.68 -7.81 -17.34
CA SER A 437 32.85 -8.33 -18.70
C SER A 437 31.60 -9.04 -19.20
N GLY A 438 30.98 -8.51 -20.25
CA GLY A 438 29.91 -9.19 -21.00
C GLY A 438 30.38 -10.41 -21.80
N ARG A 439 31.70 -10.66 -21.89
CA ARG A 439 32.27 -11.83 -22.59
C ARG A 439 32.35 -13.08 -21.71
N ALA A 440 32.24 -12.91 -20.39
CA ALA A 440 32.29 -14.01 -19.43
C ALA A 440 30.96 -14.80 -19.47
N LYS A 441 30.92 -15.86 -20.30
CA LYS A 441 29.75 -16.72 -20.49
C LYS A 441 29.21 -17.23 -19.15
N GLY A 442 27.90 -17.30 -19.02
CA GLY A 442 27.21 -17.75 -17.79
C GLY A 442 27.05 -16.67 -16.71
N THR A 443 27.67 -15.49 -16.84
CA THR A 443 27.48 -14.43 -15.84
C THR A 443 26.20 -13.64 -16.05
N LEU A 444 25.69 -12.98 -15.00
CA LEU A 444 24.53 -12.08 -15.12
C LEU A 444 24.73 -11.00 -16.20
N ARG A 445 25.95 -10.45 -16.30
CA ARG A 445 26.28 -9.46 -17.34
C ARG A 445 26.22 -10.07 -18.74
N PHE A 446 26.70 -11.29 -18.91
CA PHE A 446 26.61 -11.99 -20.20
C PHE A 446 25.15 -12.19 -20.62
N PHE A 447 24.27 -12.68 -19.73
CA PHE A 447 22.86 -12.84 -20.05
C PHE A 447 22.15 -11.52 -20.31
N ARG A 448 22.49 -10.45 -19.56
CA ARG A 448 22.00 -9.10 -19.86
C ARG A 448 22.29 -8.70 -21.31
N GLU A 449 23.53 -8.85 -21.77
CA GLU A 449 23.90 -8.49 -23.15
C GLU A 449 23.20 -9.39 -24.17
N LYS A 450 23.18 -10.71 -23.91
CA LYS A 450 22.59 -11.70 -24.82
C LYS A 450 21.08 -11.50 -24.99
N LEU A 451 20.38 -11.17 -23.92
CA LEU A 451 18.94 -10.91 -23.89
C LEU A 451 18.57 -9.44 -24.16
N GLN A 452 19.57 -8.59 -24.44
CA GLN A 452 19.40 -7.16 -24.72
C GLN A 452 18.62 -6.39 -23.63
N ARG A 453 18.76 -6.80 -22.36
CA ARG A 453 18.09 -6.17 -21.20
C ARG A 453 18.82 -4.89 -20.76
N ARG A 454 18.77 -3.84 -21.59
CA ARG A 454 19.58 -2.62 -21.42
C ARG A 454 19.34 -1.87 -20.10
N ASN A 455 18.11 -1.88 -19.58
CA ASN A 455 17.74 -1.22 -18.31
C ASN A 455 18.31 -1.92 -17.07
N VAL A 456 18.85 -3.13 -17.19
CA VAL A 456 19.47 -3.83 -16.05
C VAL A 456 20.84 -3.23 -15.80
N THR A 457 21.05 -2.70 -14.60
CA THR A 457 22.30 -2.06 -14.18
C THR A 457 22.82 -2.68 -12.88
N GLN A 458 24.12 -2.58 -12.62
CA GLN A 458 24.73 -3.15 -11.42
C GLN A 458 24.20 -2.52 -10.12
N ASP A 459 23.84 -1.23 -10.18
CA ASP A 459 23.30 -0.45 -9.07
C ASP A 459 21.79 -0.60 -8.88
N ILE A 460 21.11 -1.35 -9.75
CA ILE A 460 19.67 -1.66 -9.67
C ILE A 460 18.83 -0.36 -9.63
N LYS A 461 19.00 0.48 -10.67
CA LYS A 461 18.14 1.65 -10.87
C LYS A 461 16.71 1.23 -11.19
N HIS A 462 16.58 0.23 -12.07
CA HIS A 462 15.32 -0.33 -12.52
C HIS A 462 15.12 -1.69 -11.87
N TYR A 463 14.44 -1.70 -10.72
CA TYR A 463 14.37 -2.87 -9.85
C TYR A 463 13.68 -4.06 -10.53
N GLU A 464 12.52 -3.83 -11.13
CA GLU A 464 11.70 -4.85 -11.77
C GLU A 464 12.47 -5.57 -12.89
N GLU A 465 13.19 -4.82 -13.74
CA GLU A 465 13.97 -5.40 -14.82
C GLU A 465 15.16 -6.23 -14.30
N CYS A 466 15.82 -5.78 -13.23
CA CYS A 466 16.90 -6.53 -12.60
C CYS A 466 16.39 -7.82 -11.95
N GLU A 467 15.25 -7.74 -11.26
CA GLU A 467 14.60 -8.89 -10.64
C GLU A 467 14.18 -9.91 -11.71
N GLN A 468 13.52 -9.47 -12.78
CA GLN A 468 13.11 -10.34 -13.88
C GLN A 468 14.30 -11.05 -14.54
N LEU A 469 15.41 -10.34 -14.77
CA LEU A 469 16.62 -10.97 -15.30
C LEU A 469 17.13 -12.05 -14.34
N PHE A 470 17.25 -11.73 -13.05
CA PHE A 470 17.79 -12.67 -12.07
C PHE A 470 16.90 -13.89 -11.89
N ILE A 471 15.58 -13.73 -11.88
CA ILE A 471 14.63 -14.85 -11.89
C ILE A 471 14.78 -15.71 -13.14
N SER A 472 14.91 -15.10 -14.32
CA SER A 472 15.08 -15.83 -15.58
C SER A 472 16.38 -16.65 -15.58
N VAL A 473 17.50 -16.02 -15.21
CA VAL A 473 18.81 -16.70 -15.15
C VAL A 473 18.81 -17.78 -14.07
N GLY A 474 18.26 -17.52 -12.89
CA GLY A 474 18.18 -18.50 -11.81
C GLY A 474 17.35 -19.73 -12.17
N LYS A 475 16.22 -19.56 -12.88
CA LYS A 475 15.46 -20.68 -13.46
C LYS A 475 16.28 -21.48 -14.46
N SER A 476 16.99 -20.82 -15.37
CA SER A 476 17.86 -21.52 -16.35
C SER A 476 18.99 -22.29 -15.68
N TYR A 477 19.59 -21.74 -14.63
CA TYR A 477 20.62 -22.43 -13.84
C TYR A 477 20.05 -23.63 -13.09
N THR A 478 18.84 -23.49 -12.54
CA THR A 478 18.16 -24.60 -11.86
C THR A 478 17.86 -25.72 -12.84
N LEU A 479 17.39 -25.39 -14.04
CA LEU A 479 17.19 -26.35 -15.12
C LEU A 479 18.48 -27.07 -15.51
N ALA A 480 19.58 -26.33 -15.70
CA ALA A 480 20.89 -26.92 -15.99
C ALA A 480 21.37 -27.86 -14.87
N ALA A 481 21.15 -27.49 -13.60
CA ALA A 481 21.47 -28.35 -12.46
C ALA A 481 20.61 -29.63 -12.43
N LEU A 482 19.32 -29.52 -12.74
CA LEU A 482 18.41 -30.67 -12.84
C LEU A 482 18.84 -31.62 -13.98
N LEU A 483 19.15 -31.08 -15.16
CA LEU A 483 19.65 -31.89 -16.28
C LEU A 483 20.93 -32.63 -15.91
N HIS A 484 21.89 -31.95 -15.28
CA HIS A 484 23.11 -32.58 -14.78
C HIS A 484 22.81 -33.67 -13.72
N PHE A 485 21.92 -33.38 -12.77
CA PHE A 485 21.52 -34.30 -11.71
C PHE A 485 20.84 -35.58 -12.22
N PHE A 486 20.04 -35.48 -13.28
CA PHE A 486 19.39 -36.62 -13.94
C PHE A 486 20.23 -37.25 -15.07
N GLY A 487 21.40 -36.69 -15.38
CA GLY A 487 22.27 -37.19 -16.47
C GLY A 487 21.67 -36.98 -17.86
N MET A 488 20.89 -35.92 -18.04
CA MET A 488 20.20 -35.56 -19.28
C MET A 488 21.00 -34.52 -20.07
N SER A 489 21.01 -34.66 -21.40
CA SER A 489 21.68 -33.72 -22.30
C SER A 489 20.84 -32.47 -22.60
N ASP A 490 19.52 -32.62 -22.70
CA ASP A 490 18.55 -31.55 -22.87
C ASP A 490 17.21 -31.89 -22.20
N VAL A 491 16.22 -31.00 -22.33
CA VAL A 491 14.91 -31.14 -21.67
C VAL A 491 14.03 -32.25 -22.24
N ASP A 492 14.30 -32.71 -23.45
CA ASP A 492 13.53 -33.75 -24.14
C ASP A 492 14.18 -35.15 -24.00
N ASP A 493 15.37 -35.22 -23.40
CA ASP A 493 16.09 -36.45 -23.11
C ASP A 493 15.41 -37.29 -22.00
N SER A 494 15.83 -38.54 -21.86
CA SER A 494 15.39 -39.43 -20.77
C SER A 494 16.40 -39.42 -19.62
N PRO A 495 15.94 -39.43 -18.35
CA PRO A 495 16.83 -39.47 -17.20
C PRO A 495 17.66 -40.75 -17.19
N GLN A 496 18.98 -40.61 -17.01
CA GLN A 496 19.94 -41.71 -16.90
C GLN A 496 20.27 -42.02 -15.43
N ASN A 497 20.22 -40.99 -14.58
CA ASN A 497 20.44 -41.07 -13.14
C ASN A 497 19.15 -40.74 -12.40
N ASN A 498 19.00 -41.26 -11.18
CA ASN A 498 17.81 -41.01 -10.33
C ASN A 498 16.49 -41.24 -11.09
N VAL A 499 16.42 -42.32 -11.87
CA VAL A 499 15.33 -42.58 -12.83
C VAL A 499 14.00 -42.80 -12.09
N PRO A 500 12.87 -42.28 -12.61
CA PRO A 500 11.54 -42.59 -12.11
C PRO A 500 11.27 -44.10 -12.05
N PRO A 501 10.72 -44.63 -10.94
CA PRO A 501 10.39 -46.04 -10.85
C PRO A 501 9.17 -46.37 -11.72
N HIS A 502 9.12 -47.60 -12.24
CA HIS A 502 8.01 -48.05 -13.08
C HIS A 502 6.70 -48.29 -12.31
N ASP A 503 6.76 -48.75 -11.04
CA ASP A 503 5.61 -49.11 -10.19
C ASP A 503 5.77 -48.58 -8.74
N ALA A 504 6.07 -47.30 -8.56
CA ALA A 504 6.27 -46.73 -7.22
C ALA A 504 5.20 -45.74 -6.80
N ASP A 505 5.12 -45.55 -5.48
CA ASP A 505 4.58 -44.34 -4.89
C ASP A 505 5.36 -43.12 -5.41
N TYR A 506 4.73 -42.39 -6.33
CA TYR A 506 5.33 -41.19 -6.92
C TYR A 506 5.61 -40.10 -5.90
N GLN A 507 4.89 -40.04 -4.79
CA GLN A 507 5.15 -39.08 -3.72
C GLN A 507 6.46 -39.44 -2.99
N GLN A 508 6.64 -40.72 -2.63
CA GLN A 508 7.88 -41.17 -1.98
C GLN A 508 9.12 -40.97 -2.86
N TYR A 509 9.01 -41.28 -4.15
CA TYR A 509 10.07 -41.03 -5.12
C TYR A 509 10.37 -39.53 -5.23
N PHE A 510 9.33 -38.72 -5.40
CA PHE A 510 9.42 -37.26 -5.50
C PHE A 510 10.14 -36.68 -4.28
N ASP A 511 9.77 -37.15 -3.08
CA ASP A 511 10.37 -36.70 -1.85
C ASP A 511 11.86 -37.05 -1.78
N THR A 512 12.19 -38.32 -1.97
CA THR A 512 13.57 -38.82 -1.88
C THR A 512 14.50 -38.14 -2.90
N VAL A 513 14.04 -37.99 -4.14
CA VAL A 513 14.88 -37.45 -5.23
C VAL A 513 15.10 -35.96 -5.09
N LEU A 514 14.07 -35.19 -4.74
CA LEU A 514 14.24 -33.75 -4.55
C LEU A 514 15.00 -33.43 -3.26
N ASP A 515 14.84 -34.25 -2.20
CA ASP A 515 15.66 -34.11 -1.00
C ASP A 515 17.15 -34.28 -1.34
N LYS A 516 17.47 -35.29 -2.16
CA LYS A 516 18.83 -35.51 -2.65
C LYS A 516 19.34 -34.32 -3.48
N PHE A 517 18.52 -33.77 -4.38
CA PHE A 517 18.88 -32.61 -5.19
C PHE A 517 19.17 -31.36 -4.34
N VAL A 518 18.28 -31.03 -3.39
CA VAL A 518 18.43 -29.87 -2.50
C VAL A 518 19.70 -30.00 -1.67
N ASN A 519 19.98 -31.18 -1.11
CA ASN A 519 21.21 -31.43 -0.37
C ASN A 519 22.46 -31.25 -1.23
N GLU A 520 22.49 -31.85 -2.43
CA GLU A 520 23.66 -31.83 -3.31
C GLU A 520 23.99 -30.42 -3.82
N TYR A 521 23.00 -29.67 -4.33
CA TYR A 521 23.24 -28.40 -5.02
C TYR A 521 23.10 -27.17 -4.13
N LEU A 522 22.22 -27.20 -3.12
CA LEU A 522 21.90 -26.01 -2.34
C LEU A 522 22.58 -26.01 -0.97
N LEU A 523 22.59 -27.16 -0.27
CA LEU A 523 23.04 -27.24 1.13
C LEU A 523 24.46 -27.79 1.33
N SER A 524 25.07 -28.41 0.31
CA SER A 524 26.46 -28.90 0.38
C SER A 524 27.40 -27.82 0.91
N LYS A 525 28.03 -28.07 2.06
CA LYS A 525 29.06 -27.16 2.59
C LYS A 525 30.19 -27.02 1.56
N PRO A 526 30.72 -25.81 1.31
CA PRO A 526 31.99 -25.69 0.60
C PRO A 526 33.00 -26.56 1.36
N HIS A 527 33.73 -27.41 0.65
CA HIS A 527 34.60 -28.42 1.26
C HIS A 527 35.44 -27.80 2.38
N SER A 528 35.11 -28.15 3.62
CA SER A 528 36.01 -27.95 4.74
C SER A 528 37.22 -28.82 4.45
N GLN A 529 38.42 -28.24 4.53
CA GLN A 529 39.70 -28.84 4.18
C GLN A 529 40.04 -30.10 5.01
N SER A 530 39.33 -31.20 4.78
CA SER A 530 39.72 -32.52 5.27
C SER A 530 39.56 -33.49 4.10
N ASN A 531 40.68 -33.71 3.40
CA ASN A 531 40.93 -34.72 2.36
C ASN A 531 40.83 -34.28 0.89
N GLN A 532 41.19 -33.05 0.55
CA GLN A 532 41.66 -32.75 -0.82
C GLN A 532 43.18 -32.76 -0.88
N THR A 533 43.71 -33.61 -1.77
CA THR A 533 45.04 -33.52 -2.34
C THR A 533 45.34 -32.08 -2.75
N LEU A 534 46.53 -31.59 -2.38
CA LEU A 534 46.99 -30.19 -2.43
C LEU A 534 47.08 -29.54 -3.85
N ASP A 535 46.49 -30.13 -4.90
CA ASP A 535 46.77 -29.77 -6.30
C ASP A 535 45.55 -29.39 -7.19
N GLU A 536 44.30 -29.50 -6.72
CA GLU A 536 43.14 -29.09 -7.54
C GLU A 536 42.73 -27.65 -7.26
N GLN A 537 42.97 -26.75 -8.22
CA GLN A 537 42.43 -25.39 -8.19
C GLN A 537 40.89 -25.43 -8.17
N PRO A 538 40.22 -24.62 -7.33
CA PRO A 538 38.77 -24.60 -7.25
C PRO A 538 38.15 -24.23 -8.62
N ASP A 539 37.14 -24.99 -9.05
CA ASP A 539 36.36 -24.69 -10.25
C ASP A 539 35.50 -23.44 -10.01
N GLN A 540 36.07 -22.29 -10.38
CA GLN A 540 35.43 -20.99 -10.24
C GLN A 540 34.10 -20.87 -11.01
N ILE A 541 33.90 -21.66 -12.06
CA ILE A 541 32.65 -21.67 -12.83
C ILE A 541 31.59 -22.40 -12.03
N LYS A 542 31.90 -23.58 -11.49
CA LYS A 542 31.00 -24.35 -10.63
C LYS A 542 30.65 -23.56 -9.37
N GLU A 543 31.63 -22.94 -8.70
CA GLU A 543 31.38 -22.12 -7.50
C GLU A 543 30.46 -20.93 -7.77
N TYR A 544 30.69 -20.20 -8.87
CA TYR A 544 29.80 -19.11 -9.27
C TYR A 544 28.37 -19.62 -9.53
N SER A 545 28.25 -20.77 -10.19
CA SER A 545 26.97 -21.37 -10.54
C SER A 545 26.17 -21.80 -9.30
N LEU A 546 26.84 -22.46 -8.35
CA LEU A 546 26.23 -22.85 -7.07
C LEU A 546 25.86 -21.63 -6.20
N CYS A 547 26.69 -20.59 -6.20
CA CYS A 547 26.37 -19.33 -5.52
C CYS A 547 25.12 -18.66 -6.11
N LEU A 548 25.04 -18.59 -7.45
CA LEU A 548 23.87 -18.06 -8.15
C LEU A 548 22.60 -18.85 -7.81
N LEU A 549 22.68 -20.18 -7.85
CA LEU A 549 21.58 -21.07 -7.48
C LEU A 549 21.09 -20.78 -6.05
N ARG A 550 21.99 -20.79 -5.06
CA ARG A 550 21.61 -20.53 -3.66
C ARG A 550 20.90 -19.20 -3.48
N LEU A 551 21.44 -18.12 -4.08
CA LEU A 551 20.86 -16.79 -4.00
C LEU A 551 19.50 -16.70 -4.74
N PHE A 552 19.34 -17.42 -5.85
CA PHE A 552 18.07 -17.51 -6.56
C PHE A 552 16.99 -18.20 -5.72
N PHE A 553 17.32 -19.33 -5.10
CA PHE A 553 16.37 -20.07 -4.25
C PHE A 553 15.93 -19.26 -3.03
N ILE A 554 16.84 -18.49 -2.40
CA ILE A 554 16.48 -17.56 -1.32
C ILE A 554 15.49 -16.50 -1.82
N LEU A 555 15.78 -15.83 -2.94
CA LEU A 555 14.89 -14.79 -3.49
C LEU A 555 13.52 -15.37 -3.89
N LYS A 556 13.50 -16.53 -4.55
CA LYS A 556 12.27 -17.17 -4.98
C LYS A 556 11.44 -17.63 -3.78
N SER A 557 12.07 -18.20 -2.74
CA SER A 557 11.39 -18.55 -1.48
C SER A 557 10.75 -17.31 -0.84
N LEU A 558 11.46 -16.19 -0.78
CA LEU A 558 10.93 -14.91 -0.30
C LEU A 558 9.72 -14.45 -1.12
N LYS A 559 9.81 -14.47 -2.45
CA LYS A 559 8.69 -14.08 -3.32
C LYS A 559 7.47 -14.99 -3.16
N ASP A 560 7.67 -16.29 -2.96
CA ASP A 560 6.57 -17.23 -2.76
C ASP A 560 5.94 -17.05 -1.38
N ALA A 561 6.73 -16.79 -0.33
CA ALA A 561 6.25 -16.42 1.00
C ALA A 561 5.37 -15.17 0.95
N VAL A 562 5.83 -14.12 0.25
CA VAL A 562 5.04 -12.90 0.02
C VAL A 562 3.73 -13.23 -0.67
N LYS A 563 3.76 -13.94 -1.80
CA LYS A 563 2.54 -14.28 -2.57
C LYS A 563 1.52 -15.08 -1.77
N LEU A 564 1.99 -16.03 -0.98
CA LEU A 564 1.16 -16.89 -0.13
C LEU A 564 0.68 -16.17 1.14
N GLY A 565 1.27 -15.02 1.48
CA GLY A 565 0.89 -14.30 2.69
C GLY A 565 1.53 -14.87 3.95
N ASP A 566 2.66 -15.57 3.84
CA ASP A 566 3.21 -16.40 4.91
C ASP A 566 4.21 -15.61 5.78
N GLY A 567 3.69 -15.06 6.88
CA GLY A 567 4.47 -14.22 7.81
C GLY A 567 5.56 -14.97 8.56
N ASP A 568 5.37 -16.26 8.84
CA ASP A 568 6.33 -17.07 9.58
C ASP A 568 7.54 -17.41 8.72
N ARG A 569 7.31 -17.87 7.50
CA ARG A 569 8.42 -18.09 6.56
C ARG A 569 9.16 -16.79 6.24
N LEU A 570 8.48 -15.65 6.21
CA LEU A 570 9.18 -14.36 6.08
C LEU A 570 10.08 -14.09 7.29
N ALA A 571 9.64 -14.38 8.52
CA ALA A 571 10.49 -14.26 9.71
C ALA A 571 11.72 -15.20 9.64
N THR A 572 11.54 -16.44 9.19
CA THR A 572 12.64 -17.38 8.93
C THR A 572 13.63 -16.84 7.89
N ILE A 573 13.10 -16.29 6.79
CA ILE A 573 13.93 -15.70 5.73
C ILE A 573 14.73 -14.50 6.24
N ARG A 574 14.20 -13.69 7.17
CA ARG A 574 14.96 -12.59 7.78
C ARG A 574 16.22 -13.08 8.52
N LYS A 575 16.17 -14.24 9.21
CA LYS A 575 17.36 -14.89 9.80
C LYS A 575 18.39 -15.28 8.74
N ILE A 576 17.94 -15.77 7.57
CA ILE A 576 18.82 -16.10 6.44
C ILE A 576 19.44 -14.82 5.85
N LEU A 577 18.63 -13.79 5.60
CA LEU A 577 19.09 -12.52 5.05
C LEU A 577 20.08 -11.80 5.96
N LEU A 578 19.92 -11.88 7.28
CA LEU A 578 20.87 -11.35 8.26
C LEU A 578 22.31 -11.85 7.98
N LYS A 579 22.47 -13.17 7.78
CA LYS A 579 23.79 -13.80 7.51
C LYS A 579 24.39 -13.31 6.19
N HIS A 580 23.56 -13.12 5.16
CA HIS A 580 24.00 -12.60 3.86
C HIS A 580 24.40 -11.12 3.95
N PHE A 581 23.57 -10.28 4.57
CA PHE A 581 23.87 -8.85 4.70
C PHE A 581 25.10 -8.62 5.59
N LYS A 582 25.27 -9.36 6.68
CA LYS A 582 26.40 -9.22 7.60
C LYS A 582 27.73 -9.64 6.99
N SER A 583 27.72 -10.60 6.05
CA SER A 583 28.93 -11.08 5.37
C SER A 583 29.47 -10.15 4.29
N HIS A 584 28.70 -9.11 3.89
CA HIS A 584 29.07 -8.22 2.78
C HIS A 584 29.17 -6.75 3.20
N SER A 585 30.32 -6.13 2.94
CA SER A 585 30.52 -4.70 3.21
C SER A 585 29.51 -3.84 2.45
N GLY A 586 28.97 -2.80 3.09
CA GLY A 586 27.97 -1.89 2.51
C GLY A 586 26.51 -2.33 2.69
N HIS A 587 26.25 -3.50 3.28
CA HIS A 587 24.89 -3.95 3.61
C HIS A 587 24.63 -4.07 5.13
N ASN A 588 25.55 -3.57 5.96
CA ASN A 588 25.44 -3.61 7.42
C ASN A 588 24.15 -2.98 7.95
N THR A 589 23.63 -1.94 7.28
CA THR A 589 22.38 -1.28 7.69
C THR A 589 21.22 -2.27 7.68
N TYR A 590 21.03 -3.00 6.58
CA TYR A 590 19.97 -4.03 6.52
C TYR A 590 20.30 -5.26 7.38
N ALA A 591 21.58 -5.57 7.64
CA ALA A 591 21.92 -6.58 8.65
C ALA A 591 21.42 -6.17 10.04
N ILE A 592 21.60 -4.90 10.43
CA ILE A 592 21.08 -4.36 11.69
C ILE A 592 19.55 -4.44 11.70
N GLU A 593 18.88 -4.05 10.62
CA GLU A 593 17.41 -4.12 10.55
C GLU A 593 16.86 -5.56 10.64
N MET A 594 17.55 -6.55 10.05
CA MET A 594 17.16 -7.96 10.21
C MET A 594 17.36 -8.43 11.66
N LEU A 595 18.48 -8.05 12.29
CA LEU A 595 18.72 -8.39 13.70
C LEU A 595 17.67 -7.75 14.62
N ILE A 596 17.35 -6.47 14.42
CA ILE A 596 16.30 -5.77 15.17
C ILE A 596 14.95 -6.46 14.96
N SER A 597 14.62 -6.85 13.73
CA SER A 597 13.36 -7.55 13.44
C SER A 597 13.26 -8.87 14.20
N ILE A 598 14.33 -9.66 14.25
CA ILE A 598 14.40 -10.93 15.00
C ILE A 598 14.26 -10.69 16.51
N LEU A 599 14.98 -9.70 17.05
CA LEU A 599 14.91 -9.34 18.47
C LEU A 599 13.51 -8.82 18.84
N GLN A 600 12.88 -8.02 18.00
CA GLN A 600 11.50 -7.59 18.22
C GLN A 600 10.57 -8.80 18.27
N ASP A 601 10.62 -9.68 17.28
CA ASP A 601 9.67 -10.79 17.15
C ASP A 601 9.81 -11.84 18.27
N LYS A 602 11.01 -12.01 18.86
CA LYS A 602 11.30 -13.09 19.81
C LYS A 602 11.66 -12.63 21.23
N VAL A 603 12.02 -11.36 21.43
CA VAL A 603 12.50 -10.82 22.71
C VAL A 603 11.65 -9.64 23.16
N PHE A 604 11.65 -8.55 22.39
CA PHE A 604 11.14 -7.25 22.87
C PHE A 604 9.62 -7.11 22.83
N LEU A 605 8.95 -7.74 21.86
CA LEU A 605 7.51 -7.63 21.72
C LEU A 605 6.79 -8.69 22.54
N THR A 606 5.56 -8.38 22.95
CA THR A 606 4.62 -9.36 23.50
C THR A 606 4.28 -10.41 22.44
N LYS A 607 3.74 -11.57 22.84
CA LYS A 607 3.29 -12.60 21.90
C LYS A 607 2.26 -12.06 20.92
N ARG A 608 1.32 -11.23 21.40
CA ARG A 608 0.31 -10.56 20.59
C ARG A 608 0.91 -9.62 19.54
N GLN A 609 1.83 -8.75 19.94
CA GLN A 609 2.46 -7.77 19.05
C GLN A 609 3.36 -8.46 18.00
N ALA A 610 4.13 -9.47 18.39
CA ALA A 610 4.95 -10.26 17.48
C ALA A 610 4.10 -11.03 16.45
N HIS A 611 2.94 -11.55 16.86
CA HIS A 611 1.99 -12.20 15.95
C HIS A 611 1.36 -11.18 14.99
N GLN A 612 0.80 -10.08 15.51
CA GLN A 612 0.20 -9.02 14.69
C GLN A 612 1.19 -8.53 13.62
N THR A 613 2.41 -8.19 14.02
CA THR A 613 3.39 -7.58 13.09
C THR A 613 3.97 -8.55 12.07
N ARG A 614 3.94 -9.86 12.33
CA ARG A 614 4.30 -10.88 11.33
C ARG A 614 3.27 -10.95 10.20
N TRP A 615 1.99 -10.87 10.52
CA TRP A 615 0.91 -11.04 9.54
C TRP A 615 0.42 -9.73 8.91
N ALA A 616 0.71 -8.58 9.54
CA ALA A 616 0.36 -7.26 9.03
C ALA A 616 1.30 -6.72 7.93
N SER A 617 2.46 -7.35 7.68
CA SER A 617 3.46 -6.82 6.74
C SER A 617 3.09 -6.99 5.25
N LEU A 618 1.94 -7.61 4.95
CA LEU A 618 1.50 -7.94 3.59
C LEU A 618 0.07 -7.49 3.30
N VAL A 619 -0.16 -7.07 2.06
CA VAL A 619 -1.44 -6.53 1.57
C VAL A 619 -1.92 -7.32 0.35
N ASN A 620 -3.22 -7.59 0.26
CA ASN A 620 -3.84 -8.22 -0.90
C ASN A 620 -4.98 -7.34 -1.43
N SER A 621 -4.66 -6.42 -2.35
CA SER A 621 -5.65 -5.47 -2.89
C SER A 621 -6.67 -6.12 -3.84
N ARG A 622 -6.39 -7.33 -4.34
CA ARG A 622 -7.26 -8.04 -5.31
C ARG A 622 -8.11 -9.13 -4.66
N GLY A 623 -7.72 -9.63 -3.50
CA GLY A 623 -8.21 -10.88 -2.94
C GLY A 623 -7.74 -12.10 -3.73
N GLY A 624 -8.05 -13.31 -3.26
CA GLY A 624 -7.65 -14.57 -3.86
C GLY A 624 -6.20 -14.99 -3.55
N SER A 625 -5.85 -16.21 -3.95
CA SER A 625 -4.55 -16.81 -3.70
C SER A 625 -3.44 -16.19 -4.55
N GLY A 626 -2.25 -16.03 -3.98
CA GLY A 626 -1.06 -15.57 -4.72
C GLY A 626 -1.02 -14.08 -5.06
N ASN A 627 -1.94 -13.28 -4.51
CA ASN A 627 -2.09 -11.85 -4.82
C ASN A 627 -1.58 -10.91 -3.72
N ASN A 628 -0.96 -11.46 -2.68
CA ASN A 628 -0.31 -10.67 -1.64
C ASN A 628 0.96 -9.97 -2.17
N ILE A 629 1.19 -8.74 -1.71
CA ILE A 629 2.38 -7.93 -1.94
C ILE A 629 2.85 -7.34 -0.61
N GLU A 630 4.11 -6.90 -0.54
CA GLU A 630 4.64 -6.21 0.63
C GLU A 630 3.93 -4.87 0.89
N ILE A 631 3.73 -4.52 2.15
CA ILE A 631 3.01 -3.31 2.56
C ILE A 631 3.66 -2.01 2.05
N ASP A 632 4.99 -1.94 2.01
CA ASP A 632 5.72 -0.79 1.48
C ASP A 632 5.71 -0.74 -0.05
N LEU A 633 5.65 -1.87 -0.75
CA LEU A 633 5.38 -1.87 -2.20
C LEU A 633 3.97 -1.34 -2.51
N MET A 634 3.00 -1.63 -1.66
CA MET A 634 1.66 -1.04 -1.80
C MET A 634 1.73 0.50 -1.64
N GLN A 635 2.43 1.00 -0.63
CA GLN A 635 2.61 2.44 -0.42
C GLN A 635 3.36 3.11 -1.58
N GLU A 636 4.44 2.51 -2.09
CA GLU A 636 5.18 3.00 -3.25
C GLU A 636 4.28 3.10 -4.51
N ASN A 637 3.39 2.12 -4.71
CA ASN A 637 2.43 2.17 -5.81
C ASN A 637 1.43 3.34 -5.66
N LEU A 638 0.93 3.58 -4.45
CA LEU A 638 0.05 4.74 -4.16
C LEU A 638 0.80 6.06 -4.35
N ASN A 639 2.05 6.15 -3.90
CA ASN A 639 2.91 7.32 -4.10
C ASN A 639 3.10 7.61 -5.58
N ARG A 640 3.30 6.58 -6.41
CA ARG A 640 3.38 6.72 -7.87
C ARG A 640 2.06 7.20 -8.48
N GLU A 641 0.91 6.82 -7.94
CA GLU A 641 -0.39 7.32 -8.39
C GLU A 641 -0.60 8.79 -8.00
N LEU A 642 -0.18 9.20 -6.80
CA LEU A 642 -0.25 10.58 -6.34
C LEU A 642 0.65 11.54 -7.15
N LYS A 643 1.75 11.03 -7.72
CA LYS A 643 2.67 11.82 -8.56
C LYS A 643 2.21 11.99 -10.01
N LYS A 644 1.18 11.26 -10.45
CA LYS A 644 0.61 11.39 -11.80
C LYS A 644 -0.40 12.51 -11.84
#